data_AF-A0A934FXQ0-F1
#
_entry.id   AF-A0A934FXQ0-F1
#
_cell.length_a   1.000
_cell.length_b   1.000
_cell.length_c   1.000
_cell.angle_alpha   90.00
_cell.angle_beta   90.00
_cell.angle_gamma   90.00
#
_symmetry.space_group_name_H-M   'P 1'
#
loop_
_entity.id
_entity.type
_entity.pdbx_description
1 polymer ?
#
loop_
_entity_poly.entity_id
_entity_poly.type
_entity_poly.pdbx_seq_one_letter_code
_entity_poly.pdbx_strand_id
1 'polypeptide(L)'
;MNDKKRGSNASGHLPAGLLLSLLVFGAASCNNGSNSVPLVPIPSVPDPVVREGDPLPGVVVAIQRVYGGSGANGAFRVGDRPKIDFTVKRRDGVALELSRMTRGAILVSGPTENYQRVIPSQSDLVTAAVKTAVGEYTYTFAAPIPAAYLAPFNDSAALSDGEWTGQSLVGGTYTVGIELRKDYLVDGTVCRDPGNATADFLFGSATTLAAREFVRNENCAQCHSEVRAHGNDRIDVRQCVLCHTAGAEDGTGGGGSDATPGATIDFRVMIHKIHSGRHLPSVLGVTTNPDGSRKYDATPKPYQLIGDEDEVSDFSAITFPAWPSFTSGMPRDFGHTTLSSAQQSLENTMRAAPVECWKCHGDPDGSGPLTEPAQGDLIWARASRRACASCHDDWDPSLPYRSNGSTMPPQADDSECSSCHAASGDPSAVEDAHRHPLVDPALAAGVHFDVTAVVDVGGNNNGNFDPGERVAITFSVKNDAGTAIPASSLSRIEAVLSGPTTNPQIMNYQRVAPAYFSGAGPYTVNMPTQVYYDEIGTSTGTSGETFTASRAPVWNVSGAATTLLRRTGVGASSTLAASATITQNYIDVAFGTGSMFVKDNYIVLDDAVTSMREYMRIQWVQGDRLWFGSQFRTTYKPNLLLAHVAGATVQVITTSAIPTASWTVVPSTGVFTEVVEFGNGAVLASYTSDFVIPPVYPGALDDSPVNGEDWGDWTGLPLVNGTYKFDMHGARSLPVTGPGGEVTTYTEAAEPTVVHLLFGAATTIETVERVVGATACNACHVNLQFHGGSRRGFEACINCHGTAGAENTLVYENQTTGNPLGTPVEFRYLLHRLHEHVFPVTPGGVQDCSKCHGESNTAWQVPADRNHPYQSRPTRVWKAACSSCHDSAVNLAHIDANTSASGAESCAICHGAGRELEVPLVHLIR
;
A
#
# COMPACT_ATOMS: atom_id res chain seq x y z
N MET A 1 -1.65 -5.04 37.78
CA MET A 1 -1.78 -5.62 39.14
C MET A 1 -0.66 -6.63 39.33
N ASN A 2 -0.08 -6.66 40.54
CA ASN A 2 1.07 -7.43 41.03
C ASN A 2 2.49 -6.88 40.78
N ASP A 3 2.80 -5.90 41.62
CA ASP A 3 4.11 -5.56 42.19
C ASP A 3 4.91 -6.77 42.72
N LYS A 4 6.25 -6.69 42.61
CA LYS A 4 7.16 -7.15 43.68
C LYS A 4 8.45 -6.32 43.74
N LYS A 5 8.57 -5.58 44.84
CA LYS A 5 9.71 -4.77 45.30
C LYS A 5 10.90 -5.60 45.81
N ARG A 6 12.13 -5.09 45.62
CA ARG A 6 13.29 -4.98 46.55
C ARG A 6 14.16 -3.82 46.01
N GLY A 7 14.43 -2.67 46.64
CA GLY A 7 14.96 -2.35 47.99
C GLY A 7 16.47 -2.67 48.02
N SER A 8 17.46 -1.82 48.33
CA SER A 8 17.60 -0.38 48.67
C SER A 8 19.11 -0.10 48.87
N ASN A 9 19.56 1.13 48.57
CA ASN A 9 20.68 1.90 49.13
C ASN A 9 22.10 1.31 49.32
N ALA A 10 23.10 2.00 48.74
CA ALA A 10 24.25 2.52 49.50
C ALA A 10 24.92 3.68 48.75
N SER A 11 25.04 4.80 49.46
CA SER A 11 25.67 6.06 49.09
C SER A 11 27.17 6.07 49.45
N GLY A 12 27.99 6.76 48.65
CA GLY A 12 29.39 7.06 48.96
C GLY A 12 29.85 8.29 48.17
N HIS A 13 30.11 9.39 48.88
CA HIS A 13 30.44 10.71 48.36
C HIS A 13 31.96 10.98 48.37
N LEU A 14 32.42 11.67 47.30
CA LEU A 14 33.47 12.74 47.25
C LEU A 14 34.97 12.37 47.37
N PRO A 15 35.91 13.24 46.92
CA PRO A 15 35.86 14.28 45.88
C PRO A 15 37.10 14.33 44.94
N ALA A 16 37.03 15.30 44.01
CA ALA A 16 38.02 15.74 43.04
C ALA A 16 39.37 16.25 43.61
N GLY A 17 40.42 16.19 42.78
CA GLY A 17 41.70 16.86 42.97
C GLY A 17 42.42 17.07 41.64
N LEU A 18 42.61 18.35 41.30
CA LEU A 18 43.14 18.93 40.05
C LEU A 18 44.69 18.94 40.03
N LEU A 19 45.24 19.19 38.83
CA LEU A 19 46.46 19.97 38.51
C LEU A 19 47.87 19.32 38.51
N LEU A 20 48.41 19.19 37.29
CA LEU A 20 49.51 20.02 36.72
C LEU A 20 50.74 19.25 36.18
N SER A 21 50.97 19.53 34.91
CA SER A 21 52.13 19.32 34.04
C SER A 21 53.50 19.74 34.59
N LEU A 22 54.58 19.06 34.19
CA LEU A 22 55.84 19.72 33.78
C LEU A 22 56.74 18.77 32.95
N LEU A 23 57.19 19.27 31.78
CA LEU A 23 58.26 18.75 30.93
C LEU A 23 59.63 19.31 31.39
N VAL A 24 60.70 18.49 31.39
CA VAL A 24 62.10 18.92 31.05
C VAL A 24 62.90 17.70 30.51
N PHE A 25 63.69 17.94 29.46
CA PHE A 25 64.56 17.02 28.71
C PHE A 25 66.06 17.13 29.11
N GLY A 26 66.82 16.02 28.92
CA GLY A 26 68.28 15.95 28.64
C GLY A 26 69.20 15.60 29.83
N ALA A 27 70.26 14.76 29.76
CA ALA A 27 70.89 14.02 28.67
C ALA A 27 71.86 12.91 29.20
N ALA A 28 71.92 11.80 28.46
CA ALA A 28 73.01 10.85 28.12
C ALA A 28 74.06 10.31 29.14
N SER A 29 74.16 8.97 29.22
CA SER A 29 75.42 8.21 29.00
C SER A 29 75.24 6.70 28.70
N CYS A 30 75.71 6.30 27.51
CA CYS A 30 76.42 5.08 27.04
C CYS A 30 75.85 3.63 27.00
N ASN A 31 75.76 3.12 25.75
CA ASN A 31 75.99 1.74 25.18
C ASN A 31 75.03 0.58 25.55
N ASN A 32 74.64 -0.37 24.67
CA ASN A 32 75.07 -0.86 23.35
C ASN A 32 73.84 -1.47 22.61
N GLY A 33 73.85 -1.47 21.28
CA GLY A 33 72.66 -1.70 20.44
C GLY A 33 72.30 -3.13 20.03
N SER A 34 71.06 -3.26 19.55
CA SER A 34 70.63 -4.09 18.41
C SER A 34 69.28 -3.56 17.91
N ASN A 35 69.19 -3.24 16.62
CA ASN A 35 68.04 -2.60 15.97
C ASN A 35 66.73 -3.38 16.13
N SER A 36 65.81 -2.86 16.94
CA SER A 36 64.36 -2.97 16.72
C SER A 36 63.86 -1.58 16.36
N VAL A 37 63.41 -1.40 15.12
CA VAL A 37 62.60 -0.22 14.77
C VAL A 37 61.33 -0.34 15.62
N PRO A 38 60.99 0.62 16.50
CA PRO A 38 59.70 0.60 17.18
C PRO A 38 58.64 0.78 16.10
N LEU A 39 57.70 -0.17 16.01
CA LEU A 39 56.44 0.06 15.32
C LEU A 39 55.82 1.32 15.94
N VAL A 40 55.81 2.41 15.18
CA VAL A 40 55.00 3.58 15.50
C VAL A 40 53.57 3.06 15.67
N PRO A 41 52.90 3.29 16.82
CA PRO A 41 51.48 3.01 16.92
C PRO A 41 50.78 3.87 15.87
N ILE A 42 50.26 3.24 14.82
CA ILE A 42 49.41 3.93 13.85
C ILE A 42 48.22 4.46 14.67
N PRO A 43 47.92 5.77 14.63
CA PRO A 43 46.86 6.34 15.44
C PRO A 43 45.53 5.70 15.05
N SER A 44 44.92 4.95 15.97
CA SER A 44 43.55 4.48 15.81
C SER A 44 42.65 5.71 15.80
N VAL A 45 41.95 5.96 14.70
CA VAL A 45 40.89 6.98 14.68
C VAL A 45 39.86 6.56 15.76
N PRO A 46 39.52 7.43 16.73
CA PRO A 46 38.45 7.13 17.68
C PRO A 46 37.16 6.83 16.93
N ASP A 47 36.37 5.90 17.47
CA ASP A 47 35.05 5.67 16.89
C ASP A 47 34.21 6.95 17.00
N PRO A 48 33.40 7.27 15.98
CA PRO A 48 32.52 8.42 16.08
C PRO A 48 31.54 8.22 17.25
N VAL A 49 31.31 9.29 18.01
CA VAL A 49 30.18 9.32 18.95
C VAL A 49 28.92 9.44 18.11
N VAL A 50 28.08 8.39 18.14
CA VAL A 50 26.77 8.37 17.48
C VAL A 50 25.75 8.87 18.50
N ARG A 51 25.08 9.98 18.21
CA ARG A 51 24.01 10.54 19.04
C ARG A 51 22.64 10.12 18.53
N GLU A 52 21.61 10.33 19.34
CA GLU A 52 20.23 10.25 18.89
C GLU A 52 20.03 11.20 17.70
N GLY A 53 19.65 10.62 16.56
CA GLY A 53 19.45 11.30 15.29
C GLY A 53 20.59 11.19 14.29
N ASP A 54 21.76 10.68 14.69
CA ASP A 54 22.85 10.40 13.73
C ASP A 54 22.58 9.06 13.01
N PRO A 55 22.78 8.96 11.68
CA PRO A 55 22.79 7.67 11.00
C PRO A 55 23.96 6.81 11.49
N LEU A 56 23.78 5.49 11.51
CA LEU A 56 24.88 4.60 11.85
C LEU A 56 26.03 4.75 10.82
N PRO A 57 27.30 4.72 11.27
CA PRO A 57 28.44 4.93 10.37
C PRO A 57 28.59 3.91 9.24
N GLY A 58 27.94 2.75 9.35
CA GLY A 58 27.87 1.68 8.36
C GLY A 58 29.13 0.83 8.35
N VAL A 59 29.04 -0.47 8.63
CA VAL A 59 30.18 -1.41 8.45
C VAL A 59 30.20 -1.94 7.02
N VAL A 60 31.25 -1.59 6.25
CA VAL A 60 31.49 -2.08 4.89
C VAL A 60 32.61 -3.09 4.90
N VAL A 61 32.30 -4.34 4.52
CA VAL A 61 33.27 -5.43 4.37
C VAL A 61 33.42 -5.76 2.90
N ALA A 62 34.65 -6.02 2.45
CA ALA A 62 34.88 -6.49 1.08
C ALA A 62 35.98 -7.56 1.07
N ILE A 63 35.69 -8.73 0.50
CA ILE A 63 36.67 -9.78 0.28
C ILE A 63 37.49 -9.40 -0.96
N GLN A 64 38.79 -9.23 -0.79
CA GLN A 64 39.71 -8.86 -1.86
C GLN A 64 40.23 -10.10 -2.59
N ARG A 65 40.43 -11.20 -1.86
CA ARG A 65 41.05 -12.40 -2.43
C ARG A 65 40.75 -13.64 -1.61
N VAL A 66 40.46 -14.75 -2.30
CA VAL A 66 40.40 -16.11 -1.73
C VAL A 66 41.51 -16.94 -2.36
N TYR A 67 42.36 -17.58 -1.55
CA TYR A 67 43.54 -18.31 -2.05
C TYR A 67 43.99 -19.42 -1.10
N GLY A 68 44.95 -20.24 -1.54
CA GLY A 68 45.46 -21.38 -0.77
C GLY A 68 45.06 -22.75 -1.33
N GLY A 69 44.39 -22.78 -2.49
CA GLY A 69 44.11 -24.02 -3.22
C GLY A 69 45.37 -24.65 -3.81
N SER A 70 45.47 -25.98 -3.72
CA SER A 70 46.58 -26.79 -4.25
C SER A 70 46.33 -27.37 -5.65
N GLY A 71 45.14 -27.13 -6.22
CA GLY A 71 44.74 -27.58 -7.54
C GLY A 71 45.24 -26.71 -8.69
N ALA A 72 44.99 -27.17 -9.91
CA ALA A 72 45.31 -26.41 -11.12
C ALA A 72 44.54 -25.08 -11.11
N ASN A 73 45.19 -24.02 -11.60
CA ASN A 73 44.64 -22.65 -11.62
C ASN A 73 44.20 -22.12 -10.24
N GLY A 74 44.75 -22.65 -9.14
CA GLY A 74 44.42 -22.24 -7.78
C GLY A 74 43.10 -22.81 -7.24
N ALA A 75 42.49 -23.77 -7.93
CA ALA A 75 41.31 -24.47 -7.43
C ALA A 75 41.63 -25.21 -6.12
N PHE A 76 40.65 -25.22 -5.22
CA PHE A 76 40.76 -25.88 -3.93
C PHE A 76 40.50 -27.38 -4.03
N ARG A 77 41.12 -28.14 -3.13
CA ARG A 77 40.95 -29.59 -2.95
C ARG A 77 40.70 -29.91 -1.48
N VAL A 78 40.20 -31.13 -1.25
CA VAL A 78 40.09 -31.70 0.10
C VAL A 78 41.45 -31.60 0.80
N GLY A 79 41.45 -31.08 2.03
CA GLY A 79 42.67 -30.86 2.82
C GLY A 79 43.27 -29.45 2.72
N ASP A 80 42.92 -28.67 1.70
CA ASP A 80 43.39 -27.29 1.58
C ASP A 80 42.77 -26.39 2.65
N ARG A 81 43.48 -25.32 3.02
CA ARG A 81 43.04 -24.34 4.03
C ARG A 81 42.84 -22.98 3.36
N PRO A 82 41.60 -22.53 3.15
CA PRO A 82 41.35 -21.24 2.54
C PRO A 82 41.92 -20.08 3.35
N LYS A 83 42.51 -19.14 2.61
CA LYS A 83 43.01 -17.85 3.11
C LYS A 83 42.24 -16.74 2.43
N ILE A 84 41.82 -15.76 3.21
CA ILE A 84 40.91 -14.70 2.79
C ILE A 84 41.54 -13.37 3.17
N ASP A 85 41.87 -12.57 2.16
CA ASP A 85 42.22 -11.16 2.36
C ASP A 85 40.92 -10.35 2.24
N PHE A 86 40.66 -9.49 3.23
CA PHE A 86 39.45 -8.67 3.26
C PHE A 86 39.72 -7.30 3.87
N THR A 87 38.83 -6.35 3.56
CA THR A 87 38.86 -5.00 4.11
C THR A 87 37.65 -4.72 4.98
N VAL A 88 37.83 -3.89 6.00
CA VAL A 88 36.75 -3.39 6.87
C VAL A 88 36.82 -1.88 6.95
N LYS A 89 35.77 -1.20 6.51
CA LYS A 89 35.68 0.26 6.39
C LYS A 89 34.32 0.77 6.87
N ARG A 90 34.23 2.07 7.11
CA ARG A 90 32.95 2.77 7.24
C ARG A 90 32.35 3.06 5.88
N ARG A 91 31.07 3.45 5.85
CA ARG A 91 30.40 3.91 4.61
C ARG A 91 31.11 5.11 3.96
N ASP A 92 31.74 5.97 4.76
CA ASP A 92 32.55 7.10 4.27
C ASP A 92 33.98 6.73 3.81
N GLY A 93 34.28 5.43 3.75
CA GLY A 93 35.56 4.90 3.29
C GLY A 93 36.67 4.86 4.34
N VAL A 94 36.45 5.39 5.54
CA VAL A 94 37.46 5.36 6.61
C VAL A 94 37.67 3.93 7.10
N ALA A 95 38.93 3.51 7.16
CA ALA A 95 39.33 2.18 7.64
C ALA A 95 38.91 1.95 9.10
N LEU A 96 38.39 0.75 9.38
CA LEU A 96 37.97 0.34 10.72
C LEU A 96 38.96 -0.67 11.31
N GLU A 97 39.14 -0.60 12.63
CA GLU A 97 39.86 -1.62 13.38
C GLU A 97 38.96 -2.84 13.61
N LEU A 98 39.34 -4.00 13.07
CA LEU A 98 38.60 -5.27 13.26
C LEU A 98 38.43 -5.63 14.73
N SER A 99 39.42 -5.33 15.58
CA SER A 99 39.36 -5.58 17.03
C SER A 99 38.26 -4.79 17.75
N ARG A 100 37.62 -3.81 17.09
CA ARG A 100 36.47 -3.06 17.59
C ARG A 100 35.12 -3.60 17.11
N MET A 101 35.10 -4.69 16.34
CA MET A 101 33.86 -5.37 16.00
C MET A 101 33.39 -6.18 17.20
N THR A 102 32.10 -6.08 17.52
CA THR A 102 31.48 -6.86 18.59
C THR A 102 31.27 -8.32 18.19
N ARG A 103 31.07 -8.55 16.89
CA ARG A 103 30.89 -9.89 16.32
C ARG A 103 31.65 -10.01 15.02
N GLY A 104 32.17 -11.20 14.75
CA GLY A 104 32.62 -11.58 13.43
C GLY A 104 32.60 -13.08 13.24
N ALA A 105 32.11 -13.53 12.09
CA ALA A 105 32.14 -14.93 11.72
C ALA A 105 32.37 -15.14 10.23
N ILE A 106 32.87 -16.32 9.89
CA ILE A 106 33.18 -16.71 8.51
C ILE A 106 32.85 -18.19 8.27
N LEU A 107 32.28 -18.52 7.11
CA LEU A 107 31.91 -19.89 6.75
C LEU A 107 32.12 -20.17 5.26
N VAL A 108 32.01 -21.45 4.87
CA VAL A 108 32.05 -21.89 3.46
C VAL A 108 30.91 -22.86 3.19
N SER A 109 30.19 -22.60 2.09
CA SER A 109 29.14 -23.47 1.58
C SER A 109 29.21 -23.58 0.05
N GLY A 110 28.66 -24.65 -0.51
CA GLY A 110 28.62 -24.90 -1.94
C GLY A 110 28.27 -26.36 -2.26
N PRO A 111 28.24 -26.74 -3.55
CA PRO A 111 28.49 -25.89 -4.71
C PRO A 111 27.34 -24.90 -4.94
N THR A 112 27.59 -23.86 -5.73
CA THR A 112 26.58 -22.85 -6.04
C THR A 112 25.35 -23.44 -6.71
N GLU A 113 25.38 -24.57 -7.42
CA GLU A 113 24.16 -25.16 -8.00
C GLU A 113 23.14 -25.72 -6.97
N ASN A 114 23.60 -26.09 -5.77
CA ASN A 114 22.76 -26.58 -4.68
C ASN A 114 23.56 -26.43 -3.38
N TYR A 115 23.49 -25.25 -2.74
CA TYR A 115 24.32 -24.96 -1.57
C TYR A 115 24.18 -26.04 -0.49
N GLN A 116 25.32 -26.57 -0.06
CA GLN A 116 25.48 -27.47 1.09
C GLN A 116 26.52 -26.87 2.03
N ARG A 117 26.49 -27.24 3.31
CA ARG A 117 27.48 -26.78 4.28
C ARG A 117 28.82 -27.49 4.08
N VAL A 118 29.92 -26.75 4.10
CA VAL A 118 31.27 -27.30 3.88
C VAL A 118 32.21 -27.00 5.04
N ILE A 119 32.38 -25.73 5.42
CA ILE A 119 33.10 -25.35 6.64
C ILE A 119 32.08 -24.64 7.54
N PRO A 120 31.88 -25.09 8.79
CA PRO A 120 30.90 -24.47 9.67
C PRO A 120 31.33 -23.04 10.01
N SER A 121 30.38 -22.22 10.48
CA SER A 121 30.69 -20.86 10.90
C SER A 121 31.76 -20.82 11.99
N GLN A 122 32.82 -20.06 11.75
CA GLN A 122 33.93 -19.83 12.67
C GLN A 122 33.75 -18.45 13.30
N SER A 123 33.54 -18.37 14.61
CA SER A 123 33.34 -17.11 15.35
C SER A 123 34.64 -16.44 15.80
N ASP A 124 35.80 -17.04 15.48
CA ASP A 124 37.11 -16.55 15.85
C ASP A 124 37.69 -15.54 14.84
N LEU A 125 36.95 -15.17 13.79
CA LEU A 125 37.40 -14.27 12.71
C LEU A 125 38.09 -13.01 13.25
N VAL A 126 37.47 -12.33 14.22
CA VAL A 126 38.00 -11.09 14.81
C VAL A 126 39.33 -11.32 15.53
N THR A 127 39.48 -12.47 16.20
CA THR A 127 40.66 -12.81 17.01
C THR A 127 41.78 -13.48 16.21
N ALA A 128 41.44 -14.21 15.14
CA ALA A 128 42.37 -15.03 14.38
C ALA A 128 42.87 -14.34 13.10
N ALA A 129 42.16 -13.33 12.58
CA ALA A 129 42.61 -12.57 11.43
C ALA A 129 43.88 -11.76 11.75
N VAL A 130 44.86 -11.83 10.84
CA VAL A 130 46.11 -11.10 10.95
C VAL A 130 45.97 -9.75 10.28
N LYS A 131 46.19 -8.68 11.03
CA LYS A 131 46.21 -7.30 10.53
C LYS A 131 47.42 -7.08 9.63
N THR A 132 47.20 -6.69 8.38
CA THR A 132 48.26 -6.23 7.47
C THR A 132 48.38 -4.70 7.51
N ALA A 133 47.25 -4.00 7.56
CA ALA A 133 47.12 -2.57 7.78
C ALA A 133 45.79 -2.27 8.51
N VAL A 134 45.57 -1.03 8.96
CA VAL A 134 44.24 -0.64 9.49
C VAL A 134 43.22 -0.80 8.37
N GLY A 135 42.14 -1.53 8.63
CA GLY A 135 41.12 -1.83 7.63
C GLY A 135 41.48 -2.93 6.63
N GLU A 136 42.62 -3.61 6.76
CA GLU A 136 43.05 -4.71 5.89
C GLU A 136 43.54 -5.91 6.71
N TYR A 137 42.95 -7.08 6.45
CA TYR A 137 43.13 -8.27 7.28
C TYR A 137 43.21 -9.54 6.43
N THR A 138 43.98 -10.50 6.89
CA THR A 138 44.04 -11.86 6.33
C THR A 138 43.55 -12.87 7.34
N TYR A 139 42.50 -13.62 7.02
CA TYR A 139 42.04 -14.77 7.81
C TYR A 139 42.48 -16.08 7.15
N THR A 140 42.90 -17.06 7.94
CA THR A 140 43.21 -18.43 7.47
C THR A 140 42.37 -19.42 8.25
N PHE A 141 41.58 -20.24 7.54
CA PHE A 141 40.76 -21.25 8.21
C PHE A 141 41.61 -22.26 8.99
N ALA A 142 41.23 -22.46 10.26
CA ALA A 142 41.81 -23.49 11.12
C ALA A 142 41.34 -24.90 10.74
N ALA A 143 40.19 -25.05 10.10
CA ALA A 143 39.73 -26.30 9.50
C ALA A 143 40.14 -26.37 8.01
N PRO A 144 40.66 -27.49 7.51
CA PRO A 144 40.79 -27.70 6.07
C PRO A 144 39.41 -27.95 5.44
N ILE A 145 39.33 -27.83 4.11
CA ILE A 145 38.16 -28.28 3.36
C ILE A 145 37.97 -29.79 3.58
N PRO A 146 36.80 -30.25 4.04
CA PRO A 146 36.55 -31.65 4.36
C PRO A 146 36.43 -32.51 3.09
N ALA A 147 36.43 -33.83 3.29
CA ALA A 147 36.22 -34.78 2.21
C ALA A 147 34.74 -34.90 1.79
N ALA A 148 33.81 -34.57 2.68
CA ALA A 148 32.37 -34.73 2.50
C ALA A 148 31.59 -33.52 3.02
N TYR A 149 30.37 -33.34 2.53
CA TYR A 149 29.46 -32.27 2.99
C TYR A 149 29.05 -32.49 4.44
N LEU A 150 28.87 -31.38 5.16
CA LEU A 150 28.35 -31.37 6.52
C LEU A 150 26.83 -31.43 6.52
N ALA A 151 26.28 -31.97 7.60
CA ALA A 151 24.86 -31.91 7.90
C ALA A 151 24.34 -30.45 7.81
N PRO A 152 23.13 -30.23 7.27
CA PRO A 152 22.49 -28.91 7.31
C PRO A 152 22.19 -28.49 8.76
N PHE A 153 21.67 -27.28 8.95
CA PHE A 153 21.26 -26.84 10.29
C PHE A 153 20.00 -27.58 10.74
N ASN A 154 19.97 -27.96 12.02
CA ASN A 154 18.89 -28.71 12.67
C ASN A 154 18.47 -29.99 11.92
N ASP A 155 19.44 -30.62 11.26
CA ASP A 155 19.25 -31.81 10.42
C ASP A 155 18.47 -32.93 11.12
N SER A 156 17.44 -33.44 10.45
CA SER A 156 16.58 -34.50 10.93
C SER A 156 16.20 -35.46 9.80
N ALA A 157 15.86 -36.70 10.17
CA ALA A 157 15.43 -37.71 9.19
C ALA A 157 14.09 -37.37 8.49
N ALA A 158 13.39 -36.31 8.90
CA ALA A 158 12.13 -35.89 8.28
C ALA A 158 12.34 -35.11 6.97
N LEU A 159 13.54 -34.54 6.73
CA LEU A 159 13.80 -33.70 5.57
C LEU A 159 15.17 -33.98 4.93
N SER A 160 15.24 -35.01 4.09
CA SER A 160 16.47 -35.36 3.35
C SER A 160 16.47 -34.91 1.88
N ASP A 161 15.46 -34.18 1.43
CA ASP A 161 15.27 -33.88 0.00
C ASP A 161 16.30 -32.87 -0.52
N GLY A 162 17.12 -33.33 -1.47
CA GLY A 162 18.22 -32.55 -2.07
C GLY A 162 19.40 -32.25 -1.12
N GLU A 163 19.44 -32.92 0.03
CA GLU A 163 20.55 -32.89 0.99
C GLU A 163 21.68 -33.84 0.56
N TRP A 164 22.94 -33.40 0.67
CA TRP A 164 24.11 -34.20 0.28
C TRP A 164 25.03 -34.56 1.45
N THR A 165 24.52 -34.54 2.69
CA THR A 165 25.30 -34.85 3.89
C THR A 165 26.06 -36.16 3.79
N GLY A 166 27.35 -36.11 4.13
CA GLY A 166 28.25 -37.27 4.07
C GLY A 166 28.67 -37.69 2.65
N GLN A 167 28.11 -37.11 1.59
CA GLN A 167 28.58 -37.33 0.22
C GLN A 167 29.86 -36.54 -0.06
N SER A 168 30.69 -37.03 -0.97
CA SER A 168 31.91 -36.35 -1.39
C SER A 168 31.63 -35.01 -2.05
N LEU A 169 32.48 -34.01 -1.80
CA LEU A 169 32.39 -32.72 -2.48
C LEU A 169 32.57 -32.88 -3.99
N VAL A 170 31.70 -32.26 -4.78
CA VAL A 170 31.77 -32.28 -6.25
C VAL A 170 32.53 -31.06 -6.77
N GLY A 171 33.19 -31.21 -7.92
CA GLY A 171 33.86 -30.10 -8.58
C GLY A 171 32.86 -29.01 -8.97
N GLY A 172 33.14 -27.76 -8.61
CA GLY A 172 32.20 -26.66 -8.84
C GLY A 172 32.68 -25.33 -8.26
N THR A 173 31.76 -24.38 -8.19
CA THR A 173 31.98 -23.09 -7.52
C THR A 173 31.46 -23.14 -6.10
N TYR A 174 32.23 -22.64 -5.14
CA TYR A 174 31.91 -22.61 -3.72
C TYR A 174 32.08 -21.18 -3.22
N THR A 175 31.39 -20.85 -2.14
CA THR A 175 31.29 -19.47 -1.65
C THR A 175 31.74 -19.39 -0.21
N VAL A 176 32.60 -18.41 0.08
CA VAL A 176 32.93 -17.99 1.45
C VAL A 176 32.10 -16.75 1.79
N GLY A 177 31.58 -16.68 3.02
CA GLY A 177 30.84 -15.54 3.54
C GLY A 177 31.43 -15.03 4.85
N ILE A 178 31.52 -13.71 4.99
CA ILE A 178 31.92 -12.99 6.20
C ILE A 178 30.72 -12.18 6.72
N GLU A 179 30.39 -12.35 8.00
CA GLU A 179 29.58 -11.40 8.78
C GLU A 179 30.47 -10.68 9.79
N LEU A 180 30.33 -9.35 9.88
CA LEU A 180 30.86 -8.52 10.96
C LEU A 180 29.73 -7.67 11.52
N ARG A 181 29.84 -7.31 12.79
CA ARG A 181 28.94 -6.35 13.43
C ARG A 181 29.69 -5.45 14.39
N LYS A 182 29.32 -4.18 14.39
CA LYS A 182 29.72 -3.23 15.41
C LYS A 182 28.51 -2.73 16.17
N ASP A 183 28.65 -2.61 17.48
CA ASP A 183 27.58 -2.10 18.34
C ASP A 183 27.90 -0.67 18.76
N TYR A 184 26.93 0.23 18.61
CA TYR A 184 26.98 1.60 19.10
C TYR A 184 25.97 1.78 20.22
N LEU A 185 26.37 2.44 21.31
CA LEU A 185 25.45 2.82 22.37
C LEU A 185 24.90 4.21 22.07
N VAL A 186 23.62 4.29 21.76
CA VAL A 186 22.89 5.53 21.48
C VAL A 186 21.80 5.67 22.54
N ASP A 187 21.94 6.65 23.43
CA ASP A 187 21.00 6.94 24.53
C ASP A 187 20.59 5.73 25.37
N GLY A 188 21.58 4.89 25.69
CA GLY A 188 21.38 3.68 26.49
C GLY A 188 20.87 2.47 25.71
N THR A 189 20.58 2.63 24.41
CA THR A 189 20.15 1.55 23.52
C THR A 189 21.32 1.09 22.65
N VAL A 190 21.45 -0.23 22.46
CA VAL A 190 22.47 -0.81 21.58
C VAL A 190 21.92 -0.83 20.15
N CYS A 191 22.51 -0.01 19.28
CA CYS A 191 22.27 -0.03 17.84
C CYS A 191 23.32 -0.90 17.15
N ARG A 192 22.88 -1.91 16.40
CA ARG A 192 23.73 -2.90 15.72
C ARG A 192 23.99 -2.47 14.28
N ASP A 193 25.25 -2.35 13.90
CA ASP A 193 25.71 -1.93 12.56
C ASP A 193 26.39 -3.13 11.85
N PRO A 194 25.66 -3.86 11.00
CA PRO A 194 26.17 -5.05 10.32
C PRO A 194 26.96 -4.74 9.05
N GLY A 195 27.88 -5.64 8.70
CA GLY A 195 28.56 -5.67 7.42
C GLY A 195 28.74 -7.10 6.94
N ASN A 196 28.37 -7.38 5.69
CA ASN A 196 28.43 -8.70 5.09
C ASN A 196 29.26 -8.67 3.81
N ALA A 197 29.92 -9.79 3.48
CA ALA A 197 30.62 -9.94 2.20
C ALA A 197 30.71 -11.42 1.80
N THR A 198 30.57 -11.69 0.51
CA THR A 198 30.75 -13.04 -0.06
C THR A 198 31.77 -13.03 -1.19
N ALA A 199 32.44 -14.16 -1.41
CA ALA A 199 33.30 -14.37 -2.57
C ALA A 199 33.27 -15.83 -3.02
N ASP A 200 33.26 -16.03 -4.34
CA ASP A 200 33.26 -17.35 -4.96
C ASP A 200 34.68 -17.84 -5.28
N PHE A 201 34.87 -19.15 -5.23
CA PHE A 201 36.12 -19.81 -5.59
C PHE A 201 35.88 -21.19 -6.21
N LEU A 202 36.89 -21.69 -6.93
CA LEU A 202 36.83 -22.99 -7.62
C LEU A 202 37.22 -24.14 -6.69
N PHE A 203 36.52 -25.26 -6.79
CA PHE A 203 36.87 -26.51 -6.12
C PHE A 203 36.94 -27.67 -7.11
N GLY A 204 37.86 -28.61 -6.85
CA GLY A 204 37.99 -29.86 -7.59
C GLY A 204 38.50 -29.65 -9.01
N SER A 205 37.75 -30.17 -9.98
CA SER A 205 38.08 -30.08 -11.41
C SER A 205 37.49 -28.86 -12.12
N ALA A 206 36.77 -27.99 -11.41
CA ALA A 206 36.16 -26.81 -12.01
C ALA A 206 37.22 -25.80 -12.46
N THR A 207 37.00 -25.18 -13.63
CA THR A 207 37.91 -24.21 -14.24
C THR A 207 37.28 -22.82 -14.40
N THR A 208 35.97 -22.70 -14.20
CA THR A 208 35.19 -21.45 -14.37
C THR A 208 34.23 -21.28 -13.21
N LEU A 209 34.09 -20.03 -12.73
CA LEU A 209 33.11 -19.70 -11.71
C LEU A 209 31.72 -19.70 -12.33
N ALA A 210 30.78 -20.40 -11.69
CA ALA A 210 29.38 -20.43 -12.05
C ALA A 210 28.62 -19.49 -11.11
N ALA A 211 27.96 -18.48 -11.69
CA ALA A 211 27.13 -17.56 -10.92
C ALA A 211 25.99 -18.29 -10.21
N ARG A 212 25.61 -17.76 -9.03
CA ARG A 212 24.32 -18.02 -8.38
C ARG A 212 23.66 -16.71 -7.99
N GLU A 213 22.86 -16.18 -8.90
CA GLU A 213 22.14 -14.92 -8.71
C GLU A 213 20.70 -15.06 -9.23
N PHE A 214 19.86 -15.73 -8.43
CA PHE A 214 18.41 -15.87 -8.69
C PHE A 214 17.61 -14.64 -8.27
N VAL A 215 18.12 -13.90 -7.27
CA VAL A 215 17.54 -12.68 -6.70
C VAL A 215 18.69 -11.76 -6.27
N ARG A 216 18.42 -10.47 -6.11
CA ARG A 216 19.36 -9.50 -5.53
C ARG A 216 18.74 -8.72 -4.38
N ASN A 217 19.58 -8.10 -3.55
CA ASN A 217 19.13 -7.21 -2.48
C ASN A 217 18.25 -6.07 -3.01
N GLU A 218 18.54 -5.56 -4.21
CA GLU A 218 17.78 -4.48 -4.84
C GLU A 218 16.33 -4.91 -5.15
N ASN A 219 16.10 -6.18 -5.48
CA ASN A 219 14.74 -6.70 -5.68
C ASN A 219 13.95 -6.63 -4.37
N CYS A 220 14.56 -7.03 -3.25
CA CYS A 220 13.95 -6.92 -1.92
C CYS A 220 13.74 -5.45 -1.52
N ALA A 221 14.67 -4.57 -1.89
CA ALA A 221 14.70 -3.17 -1.49
C ALA A 221 13.56 -2.30 -2.08
N GLN A 222 12.87 -2.83 -3.11
CA GLN A 222 11.63 -2.23 -3.63
C GLN A 222 10.56 -2.12 -2.56
N CYS A 223 10.49 -3.14 -1.71
CA CYS A 223 9.60 -3.18 -0.58
C CYS A 223 10.40 -2.83 0.66
N HIS A 224 11.35 -3.66 1.09
CA HIS A 224 12.10 -3.45 2.34
C HIS A 224 13.05 -2.23 2.25
N SER A 225 13.19 -1.38 3.28
CA SER A 225 14.25 -0.35 3.26
C SER A 225 15.64 -1.01 3.28
N GLU A 226 15.82 -2.03 4.12
CA GLU A 226 16.95 -2.97 4.12
C GLU A 226 16.44 -4.28 4.72
N VAL A 227 16.83 -5.42 4.15
CA VAL A 227 16.51 -6.72 4.76
C VAL A 227 17.49 -6.94 5.91
N ARG A 228 16.98 -7.17 7.12
CA ARG A 228 17.78 -7.51 8.30
C ARG A 228 17.22 -8.76 8.96
N ALA A 229 18.11 -9.70 9.28
CA ALA A 229 17.74 -10.95 9.95
C ALA A 229 18.74 -11.33 11.03
N HIS A 230 18.33 -12.27 11.90
CA HIS A 230 19.13 -12.83 12.99
C HIS A 230 19.72 -11.76 13.92
N GLY A 231 18.84 -10.93 14.50
CA GLY A 231 19.25 -9.87 15.42
C GLY A 231 20.01 -8.72 14.74
N ASN A 232 19.69 -8.41 13.47
CA ASN A 232 20.32 -7.37 12.66
C ASN A 232 21.79 -7.65 12.28
N ASP A 233 22.19 -8.92 12.20
CA ASP A 233 23.57 -9.31 11.84
C ASP A 233 23.74 -9.56 10.33
N ARG A 234 22.66 -9.90 9.63
CA ARG A 234 22.68 -10.39 8.24
C ARG A 234 21.77 -9.55 7.36
N ILE A 235 22.36 -9.05 6.28
CA ILE A 235 21.75 -8.09 5.35
C ILE A 235 21.90 -8.46 3.87
N ASP A 236 22.78 -9.39 3.52
CA ASP A 236 23.01 -9.82 2.12
C ASP A 236 22.38 -11.19 1.84
N VAL A 237 21.48 -11.27 0.85
CA VAL A 237 20.83 -12.54 0.45
C VAL A 237 21.84 -13.58 -0.03
N ARG A 238 22.99 -13.16 -0.57
CA ARG A 238 24.08 -14.07 -0.96
C ARG A 238 24.70 -14.76 0.26
N GLN A 239 24.63 -14.14 1.43
CA GLN A 239 25.05 -14.75 2.69
C GLN A 239 23.97 -15.66 3.27
N CYS A 240 22.69 -15.33 3.14
CA CYS A 240 21.57 -16.13 3.65
C CYS A 240 21.62 -17.58 3.11
N VAL A 241 21.87 -17.74 1.81
CA VAL A 241 21.90 -19.04 1.13
C VAL A 241 23.06 -19.95 1.56
N LEU A 242 24.07 -19.42 2.26
CA LEU A 242 25.16 -20.24 2.81
C LEU A 242 24.72 -21.06 4.03
N CYS A 243 23.65 -20.64 4.71
CA CYS A 243 23.07 -21.32 5.88
C CYS A 243 21.71 -21.94 5.58
N HIS A 244 20.85 -21.23 4.83
CA HIS A 244 19.51 -21.67 4.42
C HIS A 244 19.58 -22.64 3.23
N THR A 245 20.27 -23.75 3.44
CA THR A 245 20.58 -24.77 2.43
C THR A 245 19.46 -25.79 2.27
N ALA A 246 19.57 -26.63 1.24
CA ALA A 246 18.75 -27.83 1.13
C ALA A 246 18.85 -28.70 2.40
N GLY A 247 17.72 -29.23 2.87
CA GLY A 247 17.65 -30.04 4.09
C GLY A 247 17.79 -29.27 5.40
N ALA A 248 18.03 -27.95 5.36
CA ALA A 248 18.05 -27.15 6.59
C ALA A 248 16.66 -27.02 7.18
N GLU A 249 16.58 -27.20 8.50
CA GLU A 249 15.36 -27.11 9.27
C GLU A 249 15.41 -26.00 10.33
N ASP A 250 14.23 -25.58 10.79
CA ASP A 250 14.04 -24.56 11.82
C ASP A 250 14.56 -25.00 13.21
N GLY A 251 14.59 -24.09 14.19
CA GLY A 251 15.04 -24.39 15.55
C GLY A 251 14.27 -25.52 16.23
N THR A 252 14.87 -26.13 17.27
CA THR A 252 14.24 -27.16 18.11
C THR A 252 13.64 -26.55 19.39
N GLY A 253 12.60 -25.71 19.26
CA GLY A 253 11.98 -24.98 20.37
C GLY A 253 10.64 -25.57 20.84
N GLY A 254 10.48 -25.80 22.14
CA GLY A 254 9.28 -26.41 22.75
C GLY A 254 8.14 -25.43 23.01
N GLY A 255 7.37 -25.08 21.97
CA GLY A 255 6.30 -24.07 22.08
C GLY A 255 5.10 -24.20 21.14
N GLY A 256 5.03 -25.24 20.30
CA GLY A 256 3.89 -25.47 19.40
C GLY A 256 3.99 -24.83 18.01
N SER A 257 5.17 -24.33 17.62
CA SER A 257 5.48 -23.94 16.23
C SER A 257 5.75 -25.17 15.34
N ASP A 258 5.76 -24.95 14.02
CA ASP A 258 6.36 -25.87 13.03
C ASP A 258 7.90 -25.93 13.26
N ALA A 259 8.34 -26.36 14.43
CA ALA A 259 9.74 -26.56 14.76
C ALA A 259 10.27 -27.86 14.15
N THR A 260 11.59 -28.04 14.10
CA THR A 260 12.19 -29.36 13.78
C THR A 260 11.57 -30.47 14.64
N PRO A 261 11.22 -31.63 14.05
CA PRO A 261 11.58 -32.10 12.71
C PRO A 261 10.60 -31.77 11.58
N GLY A 262 11.12 -31.55 10.36
CA GLY A 262 10.36 -31.46 9.11
C GLY A 262 10.04 -30.05 8.61
N ALA A 263 10.33 -29.02 9.41
CA ALA A 263 10.10 -27.63 9.04
C ALA A 263 11.28 -27.03 8.33
N THR A 264 11.24 -26.99 7.00
CA THR A 264 12.36 -26.50 6.21
C THR A 264 12.56 -24.99 6.32
N ILE A 265 13.83 -24.60 6.42
CA ILE A 265 14.31 -23.22 6.25
C ILE A 265 15.18 -23.08 5.00
N ASP A 266 15.07 -23.99 4.02
CA ASP A 266 15.68 -23.80 2.70
C ASP A 266 15.23 -22.45 2.14
N PHE A 267 16.19 -21.61 1.73
CA PHE A 267 15.92 -20.22 1.34
C PHE A 267 14.82 -20.11 0.29
N ARG A 268 14.78 -21.04 -0.68
CA ARG A 268 13.76 -21.04 -1.73
C ARG A 268 12.35 -21.27 -1.19
N VAL A 269 12.22 -22.15 -0.19
CA VAL A 269 10.92 -22.54 0.38
C VAL A 269 10.46 -21.51 1.39
N MET A 270 11.35 -21.13 2.29
CA MET A 270 11.08 -20.18 3.37
C MET A 270 10.59 -18.85 2.82
N ILE A 271 11.32 -18.27 1.85
CA ILE A 271 10.97 -16.96 1.30
C ILE A 271 9.61 -17.00 0.61
N HIS A 272 9.30 -18.02 -0.19
CA HIS A 272 7.99 -18.14 -0.82
C HIS A 272 6.86 -18.34 0.20
N LYS A 273 7.05 -19.17 1.23
CA LYS A 273 6.03 -19.38 2.28
C LYS A 273 5.76 -18.11 3.09
N ILE A 274 6.81 -17.36 3.47
CA ILE A 274 6.67 -16.08 4.17
C ILE A 274 5.78 -15.13 3.35
N HIS A 275 6.03 -14.99 2.05
CA HIS A 275 5.29 -14.05 1.20
C HIS A 275 3.93 -14.56 0.74
N SER A 276 3.72 -15.88 0.69
CA SER A 276 2.41 -16.48 0.45
C SER A 276 1.49 -16.33 1.67
N GLY A 277 2.05 -16.45 2.88
CA GLY A 277 1.40 -16.10 4.15
C GLY A 277 -0.03 -16.63 4.26
N ARG A 278 -1.00 -15.71 4.34
CA ARG A 278 -2.44 -16.01 4.46
C ARG A 278 -3.02 -16.83 3.30
N HIS A 279 -2.36 -16.82 2.14
CA HIS A 279 -2.82 -17.52 0.95
C HIS A 279 -2.34 -18.97 0.87
N LEU A 280 -1.48 -19.42 1.80
CA LEU A 280 -1.05 -20.81 1.87
C LEU A 280 -2.24 -21.74 2.12
N PRO A 281 -2.44 -22.78 1.28
CA PRO A 281 -3.47 -23.78 1.51
C PRO A 281 -3.43 -24.41 2.91
N SER A 282 -2.24 -24.72 3.43
CA SER A 282 -2.08 -25.30 4.78
C SER A 282 -2.58 -24.38 5.90
N VAL A 283 -2.32 -23.07 5.81
CA VAL A 283 -2.83 -22.03 6.74
C VAL A 283 -4.35 -21.95 6.71
N LEU A 284 -4.95 -22.28 5.56
CA LEU A 284 -6.39 -22.27 5.35
C LEU A 284 -7.07 -23.61 5.67
N GLY A 285 -6.31 -24.66 6.05
CA GLY A 285 -6.85 -26.00 6.29
C GLY A 285 -7.20 -26.76 5.01
N VAL A 286 -6.49 -26.48 3.92
CA VAL A 286 -6.64 -27.14 2.62
C VAL A 286 -5.44 -28.05 2.34
N THR A 287 -5.70 -29.26 1.86
CA THR A 287 -4.68 -30.25 1.45
C THR A 287 -5.21 -31.18 0.36
N THR A 288 -4.52 -32.28 0.06
CA THR A 288 -4.88 -33.27 -0.96
C THR A 288 -5.40 -34.57 -0.33
N ASN A 289 -6.50 -35.11 -0.87
CA ASN A 289 -7.03 -36.44 -0.53
C ASN A 289 -6.19 -37.56 -1.20
N PRO A 290 -6.26 -38.82 -0.72
CA PRO A 290 -5.55 -39.94 -1.34
C PRO A 290 -5.88 -40.20 -2.83
N ASP A 291 -7.04 -39.75 -3.32
CA ASP A 291 -7.45 -39.85 -4.73
C ASP A 291 -6.99 -38.66 -5.60
N GLY A 292 -6.31 -37.69 -4.98
CA GLY A 292 -5.79 -36.46 -5.56
C GLY A 292 -6.78 -35.29 -5.63
N SER A 293 -7.99 -35.45 -5.12
CA SER A 293 -8.95 -34.34 -5.00
C SER A 293 -8.59 -33.39 -3.85
N ARG A 294 -9.05 -32.14 -3.92
CA ARG A 294 -8.83 -31.14 -2.86
C ARG A 294 -9.63 -31.51 -1.60
N LYS A 295 -9.00 -31.37 -0.44
CA LYS A 295 -9.56 -31.57 0.90
C LYS A 295 -9.65 -30.24 1.62
N TYR A 296 -10.86 -29.83 2.01
CA TYR A 296 -11.14 -28.49 2.57
C TYR A 296 -11.38 -28.47 4.09
N ASP A 297 -11.27 -29.62 4.75
CA ASP A 297 -11.55 -29.80 6.18
C ASP A 297 -10.31 -30.31 6.95
N ALA A 298 -9.11 -30.08 6.41
CA ALA A 298 -7.90 -30.34 7.15
C ALA A 298 -7.73 -29.31 8.27
N THR A 299 -6.99 -29.68 9.32
CA THR A 299 -6.66 -28.76 10.40
C THR A 299 -5.75 -27.65 9.86
N PRO A 300 -6.14 -26.37 9.98
CA PRO A 300 -5.26 -25.24 9.63
C PRO A 300 -3.93 -25.32 10.38
N LYS A 301 -2.84 -25.04 9.67
CA LYS A 301 -1.49 -25.00 10.23
C LYS A 301 -0.89 -23.60 10.04
N PRO A 302 -0.66 -22.84 11.11
CA PRO A 302 -0.01 -21.53 10.96
C PRO A 302 1.43 -21.72 10.48
N TYR A 303 1.92 -20.83 9.63
CA TYR A 303 3.31 -20.85 9.20
C TYR A 303 4.17 -20.06 10.19
N GLN A 304 4.88 -20.78 11.04
CA GLN A 304 5.66 -20.21 12.14
C GLN A 304 7.12 -20.64 12.07
N LEU A 305 8.05 -19.73 12.39
CA LEU A 305 9.48 -20.02 12.51
C LEU A 305 10.03 -19.55 13.85
N ILE A 306 11.06 -20.23 14.34
CA ILE A 306 11.78 -19.90 15.57
C ILE A 306 12.97 -18.99 15.24
N GLY A 307 12.93 -17.78 15.78
CA GLY A 307 13.94 -16.73 15.63
C GLY A 307 15.03 -16.76 16.72
N ASP A 308 15.63 -15.59 16.94
CA ASP A 308 16.61 -15.39 18.00
C ASP A 308 15.96 -15.55 19.39
N GLU A 309 16.71 -16.02 20.39
CA GLU A 309 16.22 -16.23 21.76
C GLU A 309 14.95 -17.11 21.89
N ASP A 310 14.73 -18.05 20.95
CA ASP A 310 13.55 -18.92 20.87
C ASP A 310 12.21 -18.18 20.62
N GLU A 311 12.25 -16.96 20.06
CA GLU A 311 11.04 -16.21 19.69
C GLU A 311 10.28 -16.88 18.53
N VAL A 312 8.98 -17.12 18.68
CA VAL A 312 8.13 -17.65 17.60
C VAL A 312 7.56 -16.50 16.77
N SER A 313 7.95 -16.44 15.50
CA SER A 313 7.41 -15.53 14.49
C SER A 313 6.31 -16.21 13.68
N ASP A 314 5.11 -15.63 13.64
CA ASP A 314 3.97 -16.13 12.86
C ASP A 314 3.76 -15.31 11.58
N PHE A 315 3.93 -15.96 10.43
CA PHE A 315 3.83 -15.34 9.10
C PHE A 315 2.46 -15.57 8.45
N SER A 316 1.52 -16.24 9.13
CA SER A 316 0.21 -16.63 8.57
C SER A 316 -0.70 -15.46 8.20
N ALA A 317 -0.43 -14.27 8.73
CA ALA A 317 -1.19 -13.06 8.44
C ALA A 317 -0.58 -12.22 7.30
N ILE A 318 0.63 -12.55 6.83
CA ILE A 318 1.28 -11.80 5.75
C ILE A 318 0.41 -11.84 4.50
N THR A 319 0.26 -10.66 3.89
CA THR A 319 -0.39 -10.47 2.60
C THR A 319 0.56 -9.69 1.70
N PHE A 320 0.90 -10.23 0.54
CA PHE A 320 1.82 -9.59 -0.38
C PHE A 320 1.15 -8.39 -1.08
N PRO A 321 1.75 -7.20 -1.07
CA PRO A 321 1.05 -5.97 -1.45
C PRO A 321 1.04 -5.71 -2.97
N ALA A 322 1.25 -6.71 -3.82
CA ALA A 322 1.27 -6.52 -5.28
C ALA A 322 -0.11 -6.77 -5.89
N TRP A 323 -0.59 -5.79 -6.67
CA TRP A 323 -1.77 -5.94 -7.51
C TRP A 323 -1.37 -6.59 -8.84
N PRO A 324 -2.28 -7.33 -9.49
CA PRO A 324 -3.69 -7.52 -9.12
C PRO A 324 -3.94 -8.53 -8.00
N SER A 325 -3.01 -9.45 -7.77
CA SER A 325 -3.15 -10.60 -6.86
C SER A 325 -3.63 -10.23 -5.46
N PHE A 326 -3.22 -9.08 -4.93
CA PHE A 326 -3.66 -8.56 -3.64
C PHE A 326 -5.19 -8.47 -3.47
N THR A 327 -5.94 -8.13 -4.53
CA THR A 327 -7.42 -7.98 -4.45
C THR A 327 -8.19 -8.79 -5.48
N SER A 328 -7.52 -9.28 -6.52
CA SER A 328 -8.10 -10.04 -7.62
C SER A 328 -7.23 -11.27 -7.82
N GLY A 329 -7.77 -12.45 -7.54
CA GLY A 329 -7.00 -13.67 -7.72
C GLY A 329 -7.14 -14.29 -9.11
N MET A 330 -6.29 -15.27 -9.38
CA MET A 330 -6.20 -16.03 -10.64
C MET A 330 -7.53 -16.69 -11.05
N PRO A 331 -7.71 -17.02 -12.35
CA PRO A 331 -8.95 -17.59 -12.86
C PRO A 331 -9.47 -18.78 -12.05
N ARG A 332 -10.79 -18.86 -11.88
CA ARG A 332 -11.48 -19.96 -11.22
C ARG A 332 -11.09 -21.31 -11.80
N ASP A 333 -10.76 -22.22 -10.90
CA ASP A 333 -10.49 -23.61 -11.21
C ASP A 333 -11.78 -24.32 -11.64
N PHE A 334 -11.64 -25.33 -12.48
CA PHE A 334 -12.74 -26.22 -12.87
C PHE A 334 -13.50 -26.73 -11.65
N GLY A 335 -14.82 -26.54 -11.65
CA GLY A 335 -15.71 -27.03 -10.59
C GLY A 335 -15.90 -26.06 -9.42
N HIS A 336 -15.28 -24.87 -9.44
CA HIS A 336 -15.44 -23.86 -8.39
C HIS A 336 -16.92 -23.53 -8.10
N THR A 337 -17.75 -23.38 -9.14
CA THR A 337 -19.18 -23.05 -8.97
C THR A 337 -19.99 -24.15 -8.29
N THR A 338 -19.47 -25.38 -8.26
CA THR A 338 -20.12 -26.53 -7.62
C THR A 338 -19.77 -26.69 -6.14
N LEU A 339 -18.77 -25.94 -5.65
CA LEU A 339 -18.34 -25.95 -4.25
C LEU A 339 -19.36 -25.24 -3.34
N SER A 340 -19.35 -25.57 -2.05
CA SER A 340 -20.09 -24.80 -1.04
C SER A 340 -19.54 -23.37 -0.90
N SER A 341 -20.34 -22.43 -0.40
CA SER A 341 -19.90 -21.03 -0.20
C SER A 341 -18.64 -20.91 0.67
N ALA A 342 -18.47 -21.77 1.68
CA ALA A 342 -17.29 -21.79 2.53
C ALA A 342 -16.04 -22.23 1.74
N GLN A 343 -16.15 -23.28 0.94
CA GLN A 343 -15.07 -23.77 0.08
C GLN A 343 -14.71 -22.75 -1.02
N GLN A 344 -15.71 -22.10 -1.63
CA GLN A 344 -15.48 -21.01 -2.58
C GLN A 344 -14.68 -19.87 -1.94
N SER A 345 -14.94 -19.55 -0.66
CA SER A 345 -14.17 -18.52 0.06
C SER A 345 -12.71 -18.92 0.26
N LEU A 346 -12.43 -20.19 0.57
CA LEU A 346 -11.05 -20.70 0.69
C LEU A 346 -10.34 -20.65 -0.67
N GLU A 347 -10.99 -21.15 -1.72
CA GLU A 347 -10.53 -21.07 -3.11
C GLU A 347 -10.23 -19.63 -3.55
N ASN A 348 -11.11 -18.67 -3.22
CA ASN A 348 -10.92 -17.26 -3.54
C ASN A 348 -9.74 -16.64 -2.78
N THR A 349 -9.42 -17.15 -1.59
CA THR A 349 -8.25 -16.71 -0.83
C THR A 349 -6.97 -17.28 -1.41
N MET A 350 -6.92 -18.57 -1.72
CA MET A 350 -5.73 -19.24 -2.30
C MET A 350 -5.35 -18.67 -3.67
N ARG A 351 -6.34 -18.44 -4.55
CA ARG A 351 -6.08 -17.87 -5.90
C ARG A 351 -5.55 -16.43 -5.89
N ALA A 352 -5.64 -15.74 -4.75
CA ALA A 352 -5.08 -14.40 -4.54
C ALA A 352 -3.63 -14.45 -4.02
N ALA A 353 -3.02 -15.63 -3.99
CA ALA A 353 -1.58 -15.78 -3.71
C ALA A 353 -0.74 -14.96 -4.70
N PRO A 354 0.48 -14.55 -4.30
CA PRO A 354 1.35 -13.73 -5.16
C PRO A 354 1.75 -14.48 -6.43
N VAL A 355 1.58 -13.84 -7.59
CA VAL A 355 2.03 -14.40 -8.89
C VAL A 355 2.95 -13.44 -9.66
N GLU A 356 3.24 -12.27 -9.12
CA GLU A 356 4.13 -11.26 -9.68
C GLU A 356 5.61 -11.62 -9.41
N CYS A 357 6.06 -12.79 -9.90
CA CYS A 357 7.38 -13.37 -9.59
C CYS A 357 8.55 -12.43 -9.91
N TRP A 358 8.39 -11.58 -10.93
CA TRP A 358 9.37 -10.57 -11.34
C TRP A 358 9.72 -9.56 -10.24
N LYS A 359 8.87 -9.40 -9.22
CA LYS A 359 9.18 -8.56 -8.04
C LYS A 359 10.44 -9.03 -7.31
N CYS A 360 10.69 -10.34 -7.28
CA CYS A 360 11.88 -10.93 -6.66
C CYS A 360 12.91 -11.38 -7.70
N HIS A 361 12.44 -11.96 -8.81
CA HIS A 361 13.29 -12.59 -9.82
C HIS A 361 13.72 -11.66 -10.96
N GLY A 362 13.37 -10.36 -10.89
CA GLY A 362 13.68 -9.38 -11.92
C GLY A 362 12.82 -9.53 -13.17
N ASP A 363 13.02 -8.65 -14.13
CA ASP A 363 12.28 -8.63 -15.40
C ASP A 363 13.15 -9.22 -16.53
N PRO A 364 12.85 -10.44 -17.01
CA PRO A 364 13.66 -11.11 -18.03
C PRO A 364 13.72 -10.42 -19.39
N ASP A 365 12.76 -9.53 -19.68
CA ASP A 365 12.77 -8.78 -20.95
C ASP A 365 13.57 -7.46 -20.88
N GLY A 366 14.01 -7.08 -19.67
CA GLY A 366 14.81 -5.88 -19.41
C GLY A 366 14.06 -4.55 -19.58
N SER A 367 12.74 -4.57 -19.74
CA SER A 367 11.91 -3.37 -19.92
C SER A 367 11.43 -2.76 -18.60
N GLY A 368 11.44 -3.53 -17.51
CA GLY A 368 11.09 -3.10 -16.17
C GLY A 368 12.16 -2.24 -15.47
N PRO A 369 11.82 -1.62 -14.33
CA PRO A 369 12.71 -0.71 -13.60
C PRO A 369 13.84 -1.41 -12.84
N LEU A 370 13.89 -2.75 -12.87
CA LEU A 370 14.83 -3.56 -12.09
C LEU A 370 15.85 -4.22 -13.01
N THR A 371 17.11 -4.25 -12.60
CA THR A 371 18.09 -5.09 -13.28
C THR A 371 17.76 -6.55 -13.01
N GLU A 372 17.64 -7.35 -14.06
CA GLU A 372 17.45 -8.79 -13.94
C GLU A 372 18.65 -9.44 -13.20
N PRO A 373 18.41 -10.25 -12.15
CA PRO A 373 19.38 -11.20 -11.66
C PRO A 373 19.90 -12.07 -12.80
N ALA A 374 21.19 -12.40 -12.83
CA ALA A 374 21.79 -13.14 -13.95
C ALA A 374 21.16 -14.52 -14.23
N GLN A 375 20.38 -15.05 -13.28
CA GLN A 375 19.66 -16.33 -13.37
C GLN A 375 18.21 -16.20 -12.87
N GLY A 376 17.62 -15.00 -12.98
CA GLY A 376 16.24 -14.74 -12.58
C GLY A 376 15.24 -15.62 -13.34
N ASP A 377 15.45 -15.74 -14.65
CA ASP A 377 14.69 -16.57 -15.60
C ASP A 377 14.55 -18.06 -15.22
N LEU A 378 15.49 -18.60 -14.43
CA LEU A 378 15.46 -20.01 -14.02
C LEU A 378 14.25 -20.36 -13.14
N ILE A 379 13.55 -19.37 -12.57
CA ILE A 379 12.28 -19.59 -11.87
C ILE A 379 11.22 -20.25 -12.77
N TRP A 380 11.29 -20.00 -14.09
CA TRP A 380 10.38 -20.57 -15.09
C TRP A 380 10.91 -21.89 -15.65
N ALA A 381 12.22 -21.94 -15.93
CA ALA A 381 12.82 -23.07 -16.65
C ALA A 381 13.21 -24.26 -15.76
N ARG A 382 13.27 -24.09 -14.44
CA ARG A 382 13.73 -25.13 -13.49
C ARG A 382 12.74 -25.40 -12.37
N ALA A 383 11.56 -25.93 -12.74
CA ALA A 383 10.57 -26.41 -11.78
C ALA A 383 11.14 -27.51 -10.87
N SER A 384 10.80 -27.47 -9.59
CA SER A 384 11.19 -28.49 -8.60
C SER A 384 10.12 -28.64 -7.54
N ARG A 385 9.97 -29.83 -6.95
CA ARG A 385 8.97 -30.10 -5.90
C ARG A 385 9.07 -29.09 -4.75
N ARG A 386 10.29 -28.78 -4.30
CA ARG A 386 10.56 -27.84 -3.21
C ARG A 386 10.10 -26.41 -3.53
N ALA A 387 10.36 -25.92 -4.73
CA ALA A 387 9.97 -24.57 -5.12
C ALA A 387 8.46 -24.44 -5.37
N CYS A 388 7.81 -25.45 -5.95
CA CYS A 388 6.37 -25.38 -6.21
C CYS A 388 5.55 -25.59 -4.93
N ALA A 389 5.94 -26.55 -4.09
CA ALA A 389 5.27 -26.85 -2.82
C ALA A 389 5.45 -25.77 -1.74
N SER A 390 6.24 -24.72 -2.00
CA SER A 390 6.33 -23.59 -1.08
C SER A 390 5.11 -22.67 -1.13
N CYS A 391 4.38 -22.66 -2.25
CA CYS A 391 3.12 -21.93 -2.39
C CYS A 391 1.94 -22.90 -2.54
N HIS A 392 2.13 -23.97 -3.32
CA HIS A 392 1.17 -25.07 -3.49
C HIS A 392 1.38 -26.15 -2.43
N ASP A 393 1.29 -25.75 -1.15
CA ASP A 393 1.61 -26.63 -0.02
C ASP A 393 0.46 -27.56 0.41
N ASP A 394 -0.64 -27.56 -0.35
CA ASP A 394 -1.68 -28.59 -0.32
C ASP A 394 -1.26 -29.87 -1.03
N TRP A 395 -0.30 -29.79 -1.95
CA TRP A 395 0.16 -30.91 -2.76
C TRP A 395 1.08 -31.87 -1.98
N ASP A 396 0.72 -33.16 -1.99
CA ASP A 396 1.57 -34.26 -1.53
C ASP A 396 2.20 -34.96 -2.75
N PRO A 397 3.54 -34.96 -2.91
CA PRO A 397 4.21 -35.57 -4.06
C PRO A 397 4.06 -37.10 -4.13
N SER A 398 3.65 -37.76 -3.04
CA SER A 398 3.38 -39.21 -3.04
C SER A 398 2.00 -39.59 -3.57
N LEU A 399 1.10 -38.62 -3.74
CA LEU A 399 -0.26 -38.79 -4.20
C LEU A 399 -0.45 -38.22 -5.61
N PRO A 400 -1.44 -38.71 -6.38
CA PRO A 400 -1.88 -37.96 -7.56
C PRO A 400 -2.40 -36.58 -7.11
N TYR A 401 -2.32 -35.59 -7.99
CA TYR A 401 -2.89 -34.26 -7.77
C TYR A 401 -3.82 -33.92 -8.93
N ARG A 402 -5.11 -33.77 -8.62
CA ARG A 402 -6.13 -33.46 -9.61
C ARG A 402 -6.41 -31.97 -9.51
N SER A 403 -6.31 -31.25 -10.62
CA SER A 403 -6.81 -29.86 -10.73
C SER A 403 -7.16 -29.55 -12.18
N ASN A 404 -8.10 -28.63 -12.41
CA ASN A 404 -8.49 -28.15 -13.74
C ASN A 404 -8.80 -29.26 -14.76
N GLY A 405 -9.53 -30.29 -14.33
CA GLY A 405 -9.86 -31.44 -15.16
C GLY A 405 -8.67 -32.35 -15.52
N SER A 406 -7.50 -32.07 -14.96
CA SER A 406 -6.22 -32.73 -15.26
C SER A 406 -5.72 -33.59 -14.10
N THR A 407 -4.98 -34.63 -14.52
CA THR A 407 -4.30 -35.71 -13.78
C THR A 407 -2.79 -35.56 -13.52
N MET A 408 -2.26 -34.89 -12.49
CA MET A 408 -0.81 -35.03 -12.22
C MET A 408 -0.55 -36.33 -11.45
N PRO A 409 0.32 -37.24 -11.93
CA PRO A 409 0.69 -38.44 -11.20
C PRO A 409 1.59 -38.11 -10.00
N PRO A 410 1.75 -39.02 -9.02
CA PRO A 410 2.77 -38.89 -7.99
C PRO A 410 4.15 -38.58 -8.57
N GLN A 411 4.88 -37.66 -7.94
CA GLN A 411 6.21 -37.18 -8.37
C GLN A 411 7.27 -37.61 -7.35
N ALA A 412 8.08 -38.60 -7.71
CA ALA A 412 9.14 -39.11 -6.83
C ALA A 412 10.35 -38.15 -6.77
N ASP A 413 10.61 -37.43 -7.84
CA ASP A 413 11.72 -36.50 -7.99
C ASP A 413 11.34 -35.33 -8.93
N ASP A 414 12.32 -34.52 -9.34
CA ASP A 414 12.12 -33.32 -10.14
C ASP A 414 12.32 -33.56 -11.66
N SER A 415 12.62 -34.79 -12.12
CA SER A 415 13.07 -35.03 -13.51
C SER A 415 11.99 -34.76 -14.55
N GLU A 416 10.73 -34.98 -14.20
CA GLU A 416 9.60 -34.90 -15.14
C GLU A 416 8.89 -33.54 -15.09
N CYS A 417 9.20 -32.67 -14.14
CA CYS A 417 8.46 -31.41 -13.94
C CYS A 417 8.43 -30.57 -15.22
N SER A 418 9.59 -30.34 -15.84
CA SER A 418 9.70 -29.52 -17.06
C SER A 418 9.15 -30.20 -18.32
N SER A 419 8.84 -31.49 -18.28
CA SER A 419 8.21 -32.20 -19.41
C SER A 419 6.71 -31.84 -19.53
N CYS A 420 6.07 -31.52 -18.41
CA CYS A 420 4.67 -31.09 -18.34
C CYS A 420 4.52 -29.59 -18.11
N HIS A 421 5.41 -29.00 -17.30
CA HIS A 421 5.44 -27.57 -16.99
C HIS A 421 6.64 -26.91 -17.67
N ALA A 422 6.48 -26.60 -18.96
CA ALA A 422 7.48 -25.84 -19.70
C ALA A 422 7.67 -24.43 -19.09
N ALA A 423 8.73 -23.73 -19.49
CA ALA A 423 8.93 -22.34 -19.06
C ALA A 423 7.78 -21.44 -19.53
N SER A 424 7.44 -21.53 -20.83
CA SER A 424 6.35 -20.80 -21.48
C SER A 424 5.86 -21.54 -22.73
N GLY A 425 4.73 -21.09 -23.29
CA GLY A 425 4.18 -21.52 -24.58
C GLY A 425 2.85 -22.27 -24.50
N ASP A 426 2.33 -22.54 -23.30
CA ASP A 426 1.03 -23.18 -23.09
C ASP A 426 0.41 -22.81 -21.73
N PRO A 427 -0.91 -23.00 -21.51
CA PRO A 427 -1.58 -22.58 -20.27
C PRO A 427 -1.11 -23.25 -18.96
N SER A 428 -0.33 -24.32 -19.04
CA SER A 428 0.26 -25.02 -17.89
C SER A 428 1.75 -24.74 -17.71
N ALA A 429 2.36 -24.00 -18.65
CA ALA A 429 3.72 -23.51 -18.52
C ALA A 429 3.84 -22.53 -17.35
N VAL A 430 4.98 -22.53 -16.67
CA VAL A 430 5.14 -21.84 -15.39
C VAL A 430 4.94 -20.34 -15.55
N GLU A 431 5.53 -19.70 -16.56
CA GLU A 431 5.37 -18.26 -16.76
C GLU A 431 3.91 -17.87 -17.09
N ASP A 432 3.30 -18.58 -18.05
CA ASP A 432 1.95 -18.28 -18.53
C ASP A 432 0.87 -18.56 -17.47
N ALA A 433 1.02 -19.65 -16.70
CA ALA A 433 0.09 -20.01 -15.63
C ALA A 433 0.16 -19.06 -14.43
N HIS A 434 1.26 -18.33 -14.26
CA HIS A 434 1.44 -17.31 -13.21
C HIS A 434 1.27 -15.87 -13.75
N ARG A 435 0.85 -15.70 -15.01
CA ARG A 435 0.52 -14.37 -15.55
C ARG A 435 -0.94 -14.01 -15.24
N HIS A 436 -1.14 -13.02 -14.38
CA HIS A 436 -2.49 -12.59 -14.02
C HIS A 436 -3.23 -11.99 -15.25
N PRO A 437 -4.51 -12.31 -15.50
CA PRO A 437 -5.22 -11.85 -16.70
C PRO A 437 -5.27 -10.34 -16.93
N LEU A 438 -5.30 -9.54 -15.84
CA LEU A 438 -5.26 -8.07 -15.90
C LEU A 438 -3.90 -7.48 -16.28
N VAL A 439 -2.82 -8.27 -16.28
CA VAL A 439 -1.49 -7.86 -16.76
C VAL A 439 -1.08 -8.59 -18.04
N ASP A 440 -1.93 -9.48 -18.56
CA ASP A 440 -1.71 -10.14 -19.84
C ASP A 440 -2.27 -9.28 -20.98
N PRO A 441 -1.43 -8.67 -21.85
CA PRO A 441 -1.89 -7.84 -22.95
C PRO A 441 -2.73 -8.61 -23.99
N ALA A 442 -2.66 -9.94 -24.02
CA ALA A 442 -3.50 -10.76 -24.88
C ALA A 442 -4.96 -10.84 -24.38
N LEU A 443 -5.19 -10.64 -23.08
CA LEU A 443 -6.52 -10.68 -22.45
C LEU A 443 -7.01 -9.27 -22.09
N ALA A 444 -6.18 -8.47 -21.42
CA ALA A 444 -6.46 -7.10 -21.03
C ALA A 444 -5.70 -6.14 -21.96
N ALA A 445 -6.36 -5.72 -23.05
CA ALA A 445 -5.76 -4.80 -24.04
C ALA A 445 -5.62 -3.35 -23.54
N GLY A 446 -6.03 -3.06 -22.30
CA GLY A 446 -6.06 -1.75 -21.70
C GLY A 446 -7.25 -0.90 -22.11
N VAL A 447 -7.53 0.13 -21.29
CA VAL A 447 -8.54 1.15 -21.52
C VAL A 447 -7.95 2.49 -21.11
N HIS A 448 -8.07 3.50 -21.99
CA HIS A 448 -7.59 4.85 -21.76
C HIS A 448 -8.63 5.84 -22.23
N PHE A 449 -8.86 6.88 -21.43
CA PHE A 449 -9.56 8.05 -21.91
C PHE A 449 -8.52 9.00 -22.51
N ASP A 450 -8.86 9.61 -23.63
CA ASP A 450 -8.07 10.65 -24.29
C ASP A 450 -8.94 11.90 -24.30
N VAL A 451 -8.77 12.73 -23.26
CA VAL A 451 -9.51 13.97 -23.06
C VAL A 451 -8.78 15.08 -23.80
N THR A 452 -9.36 15.53 -24.90
CA THR A 452 -8.74 16.51 -25.80
C THR A 452 -9.16 17.95 -25.52
N ALA A 453 -10.28 18.14 -24.82
CA ALA A 453 -10.72 19.46 -24.38
C ALA A 453 -11.58 19.39 -23.12
N VAL A 454 -11.38 20.35 -22.22
CA VAL A 454 -12.29 20.68 -21.12
C VAL A 454 -12.46 22.19 -21.16
N VAL A 455 -13.68 22.66 -21.45
CA VAL A 455 -13.94 24.08 -21.74
C VAL A 455 -15.11 24.60 -20.92
N ASP A 456 -15.07 25.89 -20.58
CA ASP A 456 -16.19 26.59 -19.97
C ASP A 456 -17.31 26.81 -21.00
N VAL A 457 -18.55 26.80 -20.53
CA VAL A 457 -19.74 27.04 -21.36
C VAL A 457 -20.71 27.95 -20.64
N GLY A 458 -21.22 28.95 -21.37
CA GLY A 458 -22.22 29.90 -20.85
C GLY A 458 -21.61 31.06 -20.07
N GLY A 459 -20.32 31.33 -20.32
CA GLY A 459 -19.48 32.25 -19.57
C GLY A 459 -19.03 33.51 -20.31
N ASN A 460 -18.01 34.14 -19.74
CA ASN A 460 -17.33 35.30 -20.34
C ASN A 460 -16.32 34.92 -21.45
N ASN A 461 -16.13 33.61 -21.70
CA ASN A 461 -15.20 33.02 -22.67
C ASN A 461 -13.74 33.50 -22.49
N ASN A 462 -13.32 33.78 -21.26
CA ASN A 462 -11.94 34.15 -20.94
C ASN A 462 -10.98 32.94 -20.92
N GLY A 463 -11.51 31.71 -21.06
CA GLY A 463 -10.77 30.46 -21.02
C GLY A 463 -10.54 29.90 -19.60
N ASN A 464 -11.08 30.59 -18.59
CA ASN A 464 -11.08 30.18 -17.19
C ASN A 464 -12.50 29.80 -16.77
N PHE A 465 -12.60 28.99 -15.74
CA PHE A 465 -13.88 28.56 -15.19
C PHE A 465 -14.31 29.47 -14.04
N ASP A 466 -15.54 29.99 -14.13
CA ASP A 466 -16.17 30.90 -13.16
C ASP A 466 -17.50 30.33 -12.61
N PRO A 467 -17.92 30.73 -11.39
CA PRO A 467 -19.25 30.41 -10.88
C PRO A 467 -20.37 30.79 -11.85
N GLY A 468 -21.33 29.88 -12.02
CA GLY A 468 -22.45 30.04 -12.95
C GLY A 468 -22.22 29.43 -14.34
N GLU A 469 -20.99 29.09 -14.69
CA GLU A 469 -20.64 28.44 -15.95
C GLU A 469 -20.82 26.92 -15.88
N ARG A 470 -20.84 26.27 -17.04
CA ARG A 470 -20.91 24.81 -17.19
C ARG A 470 -19.57 24.28 -17.70
N VAL A 471 -19.33 23.00 -17.51
CA VAL A 471 -18.09 22.34 -17.95
C VAL A 471 -18.41 21.40 -19.10
N ALA A 472 -17.87 21.64 -20.29
CA ALA A 472 -17.97 20.74 -21.44
C ALA A 472 -16.68 19.96 -21.64
N ILE A 473 -16.80 18.66 -21.89
CA ILE A 473 -15.69 17.72 -22.01
C ILE A 473 -15.74 17.08 -23.38
N THR A 474 -14.61 17.09 -24.10
CA THR A 474 -14.41 16.34 -25.34
C THR A 474 -13.40 15.23 -25.12
N PHE A 475 -13.78 14.00 -25.43
CA PHE A 475 -12.92 12.84 -25.19
C PHE A 475 -13.13 11.71 -26.22
N SER A 476 -12.15 10.81 -26.29
CA SER A 476 -12.27 9.50 -26.93
C SER A 476 -11.79 8.41 -25.97
N VAL A 477 -12.09 7.14 -26.25
CA VAL A 477 -11.60 6.00 -25.47
C VAL A 477 -10.80 5.09 -26.39
N LYS A 478 -9.64 4.63 -25.93
CA LYS A 478 -8.69 3.81 -26.71
C LYS A 478 -8.14 2.66 -25.87
N ASN A 479 -7.64 1.61 -26.51
CA ASN A 479 -6.83 0.58 -25.87
C ASN A 479 -5.33 0.95 -25.90
N ASP A 480 -4.45 0.11 -25.35
CA ASP A 480 -3.00 0.34 -25.30
C ASP A 480 -2.36 0.43 -26.69
N ALA A 481 -2.94 -0.25 -27.67
CA ALA A 481 -2.53 -0.19 -29.08
C ALA A 481 -3.05 1.07 -29.81
N GLY A 482 -3.75 1.98 -29.13
CA GLY A 482 -4.34 3.19 -29.71
C GLY A 482 -5.62 2.96 -30.53
N THR A 483 -6.18 1.75 -30.52
CA THR A 483 -7.44 1.41 -31.20
C THR A 483 -8.62 1.96 -30.42
N ALA A 484 -9.57 2.60 -31.11
CA ALA A 484 -10.75 3.19 -30.48
C ALA A 484 -11.64 2.12 -29.82
N ILE A 485 -12.07 2.39 -28.59
CA ILE A 485 -13.07 1.63 -27.84
C ILE A 485 -14.36 2.46 -27.82
N PRO A 486 -15.51 1.94 -28.26
CA PRO A 486 -16.78 2.65 -28.10
C PRO A 486 -17.07 2.87 -26.61
N ALA A 487 -17.34 4.11 -26.19
CA ALA A 487 -17.66 4.41 -24.79
C ALA A 487 -18.87 3.62 -24.26
N SER A 488 -19.81 3.25 -25.14
CA SER A 488 -20.97 2.40 -24.81
C SER A 488 -20.64 0.95 -24.48
N SER A 489 -19.42 0.48 -24.80
CA SER A 489 -18.96 -0.86 -24.43
C SER A 489 -18.39 -0.94 -23.00
N LEU A 490 -18.17 0.22 -22.36
CA LEU A 490 -17.70 0.27 -20.98
C LEU A 490 -18.83 -0.09 -20.01
N SER A 491 -18.45 -0.66 -18.87
CA SER A 491 -19.38 -0.94 -17.76
C SER A 491 -19.67 0.31 -16.92
N ARG A 492 -18.75 1.28 -16.93
CA ARG A 492 -18.82 2.51 -16.14
C ARG A 492 -17.97 3.62 -16.76
N ILE A 493 -18.42 4.85 -16.58
CA ILE A 493 -17.68 6.07 -16.88
C ILE A 493 -17.94 7.05 -15.74
N GLU A 494 -16.89 7.64 -15.21
CA GLU A 494 -16.94 8.60 -14.10
C GLU A 494 -16.15 9.85 -14.47
N ALA A 495 -16.71 11.00 -14.08
CA ALA A 495 -16.07 12.29 -14.21
C ALA A 495 -15.98 12.94 -12.83
N VAL A 496 -14.78 13.42 -12.49
CA VAL A 496 -14.48 14.08 -11.23
C VAL A 496 -13.87 15.44 -11.53
N LEU A 497 -14.37 16.47 -10.86
CA LEU A 497 -13.77 17.80 -10.86
C LEU A 497 -13.44 18.13 -9.42
N SER A 498 -12.17 18.43 -9.14
CA SER A 498 -11.70 18.75 -7.80
C SER A 498 -10.70 19.91 -7.81
N GLY A 499 -10.60 20.66 -6.72
CA GLY A 499 -9.55 21.67 -6.56
C GLY A 499 -9.85 22.69 -5.47
N PRO A 500 -8.94 23.65 -5.25
CA PRO A 500 -7.67 23.84 -5.98
C PRO A 500 -6.61 22.78 -5.63
N THR A 501 -5.52 22.67 -6.39
CA THR A 501 -4.42 21.71 -6.16
C THR A 501 -3.74 21.86 -4.79
N THR A 502 -3.78 23.06 -4.22
CA THR A 502 -3.24 23.40 -2.89
C THR A 502 -4.08 22.81 -1.75
N ASN A 503 -5.40 22.76 -1.88
CA ASN A 503 -6.28 22.05 -0.97
C ASN A 503 -7.49 21.50 -1.75
N PRO A 504 -7.39 20.26 -2.27
CA PRO A 504 -8.43 19.72 -3.12
C PRO A 504 -9.78 19.68 -2.40
N GLN A 505 -10.83 20.06 -3.11
CA GLN A 505 -12.23 19.90 -2.74
C GLN A 505 -12.96 19.31 -3.94
N ILE A 506 -13.79 18.28 -3.77
CA ILE A 506 -14.59 17.79 -4.91
C ILE A 506 -15.66 18.82 -5.23
N MET A 507 -15.59 19.39 -6.43
CA MET A 507 -16.62 20.28 -6.96
C MET A 507 -17.81 19.51 -7.52
N ASN A 508 -17.52 18.41 -8.22
CA ASN A 508 -18.53 17.52 -8.74
C ASN A 508 -17.95 16.13 -9.00
N TYR A 509 -18.76 15.10 -8.74
CA TYR A 509 -18.48 13.73 -9.11
C TYR A 509 -19.78 13.10 -9.59
N GLN A 510 -19.77 12.58 -10.82
CA GLN A 510 -20.93 11.91 -11.39
C GLN A 510 -20.54 10.74 -12.29
N ARG A 511 -21.47 9.79 -12.37
CA ARG A 511 -21.43 8.72 -13.36
C ARG A 511 -22.09 9.19 -14.65
N VAL A 512 -21.46 8.88 -15.77
CA VAL A 512 -22.03 9.07 -17.10
C VAL A 512 -22.41 7.69 -17.63
N ALA A 513 -23.66 7.51 -18.07
CA ALA A 513 -24.10 6.22 -18.59
C ALA A 513 -23.36 5.93 -19.91
N PRO A 514 -22.65 4.79 -20.02
CA PRO A 514 -22.01 4.36 -21.27
C PRO A 514 -22.97 4.41 -22.47
N ALA A 515 -24.22 3.98 -22.27
CA ALA A 515 -25.25 3.92 -23.30
C ALA A 515 -25.67 5.27 -23.90
N TYR A 516 -25.29 6.40 -23.27
CA TYR A 516 -25.51 7.72 -23.86
C TYR A 516 -24.69 7.93 -25.13
N PHE A 517 -23.50 7.36 -25.16
CA PHE A 517 -22.56 7.55 -26.25
C PHE A 517 -22.83 6.58 -27.38
N SER A 518 -22.83 7.06 -28.62
CA SER A 518 -23.00 6.24 -29.82
C SER A 518 -21.88 6.53 -30.82
N GLY A 519 -21.49 5.52 -31.62
CA GLY A 519 -20.31 5.61 -32.48
C GLY A 519 -18.98 5.49 -31.71
N ALA A 520 -17.87 5.79 -32.37
CA ALA A 520 -16.51 5.61 -31.84
C ALA A 520 -15.87 6.90 -31.26
N GLY A 521 -16.65 7.99 -31.15
CA GLY A 521 -16.17 9.29 -30.72
C GLY A 521 -15.45 10.09 -31.84
N PRO A 522 -14.86 11.25 -31.51
CA PRO A 522 -14.83 11.87 -30.18
C PRO A 522 -16.24 12.26 -29.71
N TYR A 523 -16.47 12.19 -28.41
CA TYR A 523 -17.73 12.56 -27.76
C TYR A 523 -17.58 13.94 -27.14
N THR A 524 -18.64 14.73 -27.14
CA THR A 524 -18.71 15.99 -26.38
C THR A 524 -19.92 15.97 -25.47
N VAL A 525 -19.70 16.28 -24.20
CA VAL A 525 -20.69 16.09 -23.13
C VAL A 525 -20.47 17.15 -22.06
N ASN A 526 -21.55 17.78 -21.57
CA ASN A 526 -21.43 18.63 -20.39
C ASN A 526 -21.30 17.74 -19.15
N MET A 527 -20.55 18.16 -18.15
CA MET A 527 -20.46 17.40 -16.90
C MET A 527 -21.85 17.34 -16.26
N PRO A 528 -22.41 16.16 -15.93
CA PRO A 528 -23.75 16.07 -15.36
C PRO A 528 -23.76 16.44 -13.87
N THR A 529 -24.95 16.68 -13.32
CA THR A 529 -25.24 16.75 -11.88
C THR A 529 -26.65 16.28 -11.60
N GLN A 530 -26.90 15.70 -10.41
CA GLN A 530 -28.23 15.27 -10.01
C GLN A 530 -28.97 16.41 -9.29
N VAL A 531 -30.20 16.67 -9.72
CA VAL A 531 -31.14 17.61 -9.12
C VAL A 531 -32.20 16.80 -8.37
N TYR A 532 -32.47 17.19 -7.12
CA TYR A 532 -33.39 16.48 -6.26
C TYR A 532 -34.54 17.37 -5.83
N TYR A 533 -35.75 16.82 -5.88
CA TYR A 533 -36.98 17.40 -5.34
C TYR A 533 -37.23 18.85 -5.79
N ASP A 534 -36.91 19.15 -7.05
CA ASP A 534 -37.15 20.44 -7.69
C ASP A 534 -38.66 20.69 -7.82
N GLU A 535 -39.19 21.75 -7.21
CA GLU A 535 -40.60 22.10 -7.36
C GLU A 535 -40.84 22.72 -8.75
N ILE A 536 -41.31 21.90 -9.69
CA ILE A 536 -41.50 22.30 -11.10
C ILE A 536 -42.85 22.97 -11.36
N GLY A 537 -43.71 23.02 -10.34
CA GLY A 537 -44.99 23.71 -10.34
C GLY A 537 -46.01 23.04 -9.43
N THR A 538 -47.26 23.52 -9.48
CA THR A 538 -48.39 22.96 -8.75
C THR A 538 -49.44 22.50 -9.77
N SER A 539 -49.76 21.21 -9.78
CA SER A 539 -50.87 20.70 -10.58
C SER A 539 -52.19 21.14 -9.99
N THR A 540 -53.13 21.58 -10.82
CA THR A 540 -54.48 21.96 -10.38
C THR A 540 -55.47 20.80 -10.40
N GLY A 541 -55.03 19.60 -10.80
CA GLY A 541 -55.90 18.45 -11.06
C GLY A 541 -56.67 18.57 -12.38
N THR A 542 -56.11 19.31 -13.33
CA THR A 542 -56.64 19.46 -14.69
C THR A 542 -55.70 18.76 -15.65
N SER A 543 -56.21 17.95 -16.57
CA SER A 543 -55.36 17.21 -17.51
C SER A 543 -54.61 18.12 -18.50
N GLY A 544 -53.37 17.78 -18.79
CA GLY A 544 -52.58 18.40 -19.87
C GLY A 544 -51.74 19.60 -19.41
N GLU A 545 -51.51 19.70 -18.10
CA GLU A 545 -50.67 20.74 -17.52
C GLU A 545 -49.19 20.57 -17.91
N THR A 546 -48.49 21.70 -17.99
CA THR A 546 -47.06 21.74 -18.25
C THR A 546 -46.29 22.33 -17.09
N PHE A 547 -45.16 21.73 -16.75
CA PHE A 547 -44.30 22.09 -15.64
C PHE A 547 -42.88 22.25 -16.17
N THR A 548 -42.12 23.22 -15.66
CA THR A 548 -40.76 23.49 -16.19
C THR A 548 -39.74 23.26 -15.09
N ALA A 549 -38.77 22.38 -15.36
CA ALA A 549 -37.63 22.18 -14.48
C ALA A 549 -36.80 23.46 -14.31
N SER A 550 -36.24 23.64 -13.11
CA SER A 550 -35.31 24.76 -12.84
C SER A 550 -34.03 24.69 -13.68
N ARG A 551 -33.67 23.49 -14.19
CA ARG A 551 -32.50 23.27 -15.04
C ARG A 551 -32.86 22.46 -16.28
N ALA A 552 -32.29 22.89 -17.40
CA ALA A 552 -32.31 22.19 -18.67
C ALA A 552 -30.88 22.09 -19.24
N PRO A 553 -30.56 21.05 -20.02
CA PRO A 553 -31.44 19.94 -20.40
C PRO A 553 -31.70 18.94 -19.25
N VAL A 554 -32.77 18.16 -19.35
CA VAL A 554 -33.04 16.99 -18.50
C VAL A 554 -32.40 15.76 -19.14
N TRP A 555 -31.37 15.24 -18.48
CA TRP A 555 -30.55 14.12 -18.95
C TRP A 555 -31.29 12.80 -18.76
N ASN A 556 -31.22 11.93 -19.77
CA ASN A 556 -31.67 10.54 -19.68
C ASN A 556 -30.48 9.56 -19.70
N VAL A 557 -29.42 9.90 -18.96
CA VAL A 557 -28.06 9.40 -19.26
C VAL A 557 -27.22 9.08 -18.03
N SER A 558 -27.86 8.87 -16.88
CA SER A 558 -27.18 8.39 -15.66
C SER A 558 -27.65 6.99 -15.24
N GLY A 559 -28.66 6.42 -15.91
CA GLY A 559 -29.36 5.23 -15.42
C GLY A 559 -30.23 5.50 -14.18
N ALA A 560 -30.21 6.71 -13.61
CA ALA A 560 -31.19 7.16 -12.62
C ALA A 560 -32.42 7.68 -13.37
N ALA A 561 -33.57 7.04 -13.19
CA ALA A 561 -34.81 7.47 -13.82
C ALA A 561 -35.20 8.84 -13.28
N THR A 562 -35.57 9.77 -14.18
CA THR A 562 -36.30 10.96 -13.78
C THR A 562 -37.57 10.53 -13.05
N THR A 563 -37.77 11.04 -11.84
CA THR A 563 -38.93 10.72 -11.01
C THR A 563 -39.70 11.99 -10.70
N LEU A 564 -41.03 11.87 -10.72
CA LEU A 564 -41.92 12.91 -10.25
C LEU A 564 -42.68 12.41 -9.01
N LEU A 565 -42.75 13.26 -8.00
CA LEU A 565 -43.58 13.09 -6.82
C LEU A 565 -44.62 14.20 -6.78
N ARG A 566 -45.84 13.87 -6.39
CA ARG A 566 -46.88 14.86 -6.08
C ARG A 566 -47.07 14.94 -4.58
N ARG A 567 -47.02 16.14 -4.01
CA ARG A 567 -47.41 16.41 -2.62
C ARG A 567 -48.93 16.25 -2.47
N THR A 568 -49.36 15.39 -1.55
CA THR A 568 -50.78 15.07 -1.31
C THR A 568 -51.33 15.56 0.01
N GLY A 569 -50.46 16.03 0.90
CA GLY A 569 -50.86 16.40 2.25
C GLY A 569 -49.68 16.81 3.11
N VAL A 570 -49.99 17.10 4.37
CA VAL A 570 -49.04 17.51 5.41
C VAL A 570 -49.24 16.68 6.67
N GLY A 571 -48.18 16.50 7.43
CA GLY A 571 -48.15 15.73 8.66
C GLY A 571 -47.55 16.54 9.82
N ALA A 572 -46.76 15.84 10.63
CA ALA A 572 -46.05 16.40 11.77
C ALA A 572 -45.26 17.67 11.39
N SER A 573 -45.20 18.63 12.31
CA SER A 573 -44.51 19.90 12.11
C SER A 573 -43.69 20.27 13.34
N SER A 574 -42.54 20.88 13.11
CA SER A 574 -41.64 21.44 14.10
C SER A 574 -41.05 22.76 13.56
N THR A 575 -40.06 23.29 14.25
CA THR A 575 -39.27 24.44 13.82
C THR A 575 -37.78 24.14 13.93
N LEU A 576 -36.95 24.83 13.16
CA LEU A 576 -35.50 24.75 13.31
C LEU A 576 -35.06 25.29 14.67
N ALA A 577 -34.31 24.50 15.43
CA ALA A 577 -33.71 24.92 16.69
C ALA A 577 -32.50 25.86 16.49
N ALA A 578 -31.83 25.74 15.34
CA ALA A 578 -30.70 26.58 14.95
C ALA A 578 -30.80 26.91 13.45
N SER A 579 -30.20 28.03 13.04
CA SER A 579 -30.08 28.33 11.61
C SER A 579 -29.25 27.24 10.91
N ALA A 580 -29.67 26.86 9.72
CA ALA A 580 -28.96 25.93 8.86
C ALA A 580 -28.45 26.67 7.62
N THR A 581 -27.19 26.46 7.26
CA THR A 581 -26.57 27.13 6.11
C THR A 581 -26.79 26.34 4.83
N ILE A 582 -26.48 26.97 3.69
CA ILE A 582 -26.24 26.22 2.45
C ILE A 582 -25.19 25.13 2.71
N THR A 583 -25.20 24.08 1.88
CA THR A 583 -24.29 22.91 1.94
C THR A 583 -24.40 22.02 3.17
N GLN A 584 -25.14 22.44 4.22
CA GLN A 584 -25.38 21.62 5.39
C GLN A 584 -26.23 20.38 5.05
N ASN A 585 -25.78 19.20 5.49
CA ASN A 585 -26.44 17.89 5.24
C ASN A 585 -27.31 17.39 6.42
N TYR A 586 -27.55 18.26 7.40
CA TYR A 586 -28.43 17.99 8.52
C TYR A 586 -29.16 19.26 8.96
N ILE A 587 -30.23 19.08 9.73
CA ILE A 587 -30.89 20.16 10.47
C ILE A 587 -31.18 19.72 11.90
N ASP A 588 -31.19 20.69 12.81
CA ASP A 588 -31.63 20.47 14.20
C ASP A 588 -33.05 21.02 14.37
N VAL A 589 -33.99 20.16 14.74
CA VAL A 589 -35.37 20.56 15.05
C VAL A 589 -35.54 20.90 16.53
N ALA A 590 -36.66 21.54 16.88
CA ALA A 590 -36.96 21.92 18.25
C ALA A 590 -36.81 20.74 19.22
N PHE A 591 -36.30 21.01 20.43
CA PHE A 591 -35.99 19.99 21.42
C PHE A 591 -37.18 19.06 21.71
N GLY A 592 -36.93 17.76 21.69
CA GLY A 592 -37.92 16.70 21.93
C GLY A 592 -38.89 16.46 20.77
N THR A 593 -38.71 17.11 19.62
CA THR A 593 -39.58 16.93 18.44
C THR A 593 -39.01 15.96 17.42
N GLY A 594 -37.75 15.53 17.53
CA GLY A 594 -37.13 14.60 16.60
C GLY A 594 -37.87 13.27 16.46
N SER A 595 -38.51 12.78 17.53
CA SER A 595 -39.33 11.56 17.50
C SER A 595 -40.59 11.65 16.65
N MET A 596 -40.97 12.85 16.18
CA MET A 596 -42.09 13.06 15.25
C MET A 596 -41.70 12.74 13.81
N PHE A 597 -40.40 12.57 13.54
CA PHE A 597 -39.84 12.28 12.23
C PHE A 597 -39.29 10.86 12.21
N VAL A 598 -39.33 10.23 11.04
CA VAL A 598 -38.68 8.94 10.80
C VAL A 598 -37.91 8.97 9.47
N LYS A 599 -36.98 8.03 9.30
CA LYS A 599 -36.32 7.78 8.02
C LYS A 599 -37.35 7.70 6.89
N ASP A 600 -37.00 8.24 5.73
CA ASP A 600 -37.81 8.32 4.51
C ASP A 600 -39.00 9.27 4.54
N ASN A 601 -39.23 10.00 5.64
CA ASN A 601 -40.14 11.13 5.58
C ASN A 601 -39.62 12.19 4.61
N TYR A 602 -40.49 12.65 3.72
CA TYR A 602 -40.28 13.88 2.96
C TYR A 602 -40.68 15.05 3.85
N ILE A 603 -39.85 16.09 3.86
CA ILE A 603 -40.11 17.31 4.60
C ILE A 603 -40.02 18.52 3.66
N VAL A 604 -40.71 19.58 4.06
CA VAL A 604 -40.57 20.91 3.49
C VAL A 604 -40.11 21.88 4.57
N LEU A 605 -39.11 22.68 4.24
CA LEU A 605 -38.63 23.81 5.04
C LEU A 605 -39.25 25.10 4.51
N ASP A 606 -39.59 26.02 5.42
CA ASP A 606 -40.14 27.35 5.12
C ASP A 606 -41.30 27.35 4.10
N ASP A 607 -42.25 26.41 4.28
CA ASP A 607 -43.32 26.15 3.30
C ASP A 607 -44.17 27.38 2.94
N ALA A 608 -44.31 28.31 3.89
CA ALA A 608 -45.09 29.53 3.72
C ALA A 608 -44.42 30.58 2.79
N VAL A 609 -43.11 30.47 2.54
CA VAL A 609 -42.34 31.44 1.75
C VAL A 609 -41.79 30.74 0.52
N THR A 610 -42.47 30.86 -0.63
CA THR A 610 -42.11 30.14 -1.87
C THR A 610 -40.63 30.31 -2.28
N SER A 611 -40.02 31.47 -2.05
CA SER A 611 -38.60 31.71 -2.38
C SER A 611 -37.61 31.05 -1.42
N MET A 612 -38.07 30.65 -0.24
CA MET A 612 -37.28 29.94 0.78
C MET A 612 -37.68 28.47 0.90
N ARG A 613 -38.66 28.02 0.11
CA ARG A 613 -39.21 26.68 0.24
C ARG A 613 -38.20 25.65 -0.27
N GLU A 614 -37.86 24.69 0.57
CA GLU A 614 -36.92 23.63 0.21
C GLU A 614 -37.44 22.26 0.65
N TYR A 615 -37.36 21.27 -0.25
CA TYR A 615 -37.78 19.90 0.02
C TYR A 615 -36.59 19.00 0.26
N MET A 616 -36.70 18.15 1.28
CA MET A 616 -35.69 17.17 1.68
C MET A 616 -36.34 15.82 1.97
N ARG A 617 -35.53 14.75 1.99
CA ARG A 617 -35.93 13.43 2.46
C ARG A 617 -34.98 13.00 3.57
N ILE A 618 -35.54 12.60 4.71
CA ILE A 618 -34.77 12.23 5.89
C ILE A 618 -34.10 10.88 5.67
N GLN A 619 -32.79 10.83 5.85
CA GLN A 619 -31.97 9.63 5.74
C GLN A 619 -31.73 8.98 7.11
N TRP A 620 -31.61 9.78 8.17
CA TRP A 620 -31.47 9.31 9.54
C TRP A 620 -31.99 10.34 10.55
N VAL A 621 -32.48 9.86 11.69
CA VAL A 621 -32.96 10.68 12.82
C VAL A 621 -32.10 10.33 14.04
N GLN A 622 -31.40 11.33 14.58
CA GLN A 622 -30.50 11.21 15.72
C GLN A 622 -30.92 12.19 16.82
N GLY A 623 -31.77 11.74 17.74
CA GLY A 623 -32.39 12.64 18.70
C GLY A 623 -33.20 13.70 17.96
N ASP A 624 -32.87 14.98 18.16
CA ASP A 624 -33.49 16.13 17.47
C ASP A 624 -32.76 16.56 16.19
N ARG A 625 -31.74 15.80 15.75
CA ARG A 625 -31.05 16.04 14.48
C ARG A 625 -31.61 15.16 13.37
N LEU A 626 -31.95 15.77 12.23
CA LEU A 626 -32.39 15.09 11.02
C LEU A 626 -31.27 15.16 9.98
N TRP A 627 -30.76 14.01 9.57
CA TRP A 627 -29.71 13.88 8.56
C TRP A 627 -30.28 13.59 7.19
N PHE A 628 -29.64 14.12 6.15
CA PHE A 628 -29.97 13.92 4.75
C PHE A 628 -28.94 13.00 4.07
N GLY A 629 -28.76 13.12 2.74
CA GLY A 629 -27.79 12.32 2.01
C GLY A 629 -26.35 12.81 2.16
N SER A 630 -25.41 11.96 1.77
CA SER A 630 -24.04 12.37 1.50
C SER A 630 -23.87 12.90 0.07
N GLN A 631 -22.94 13.84 -0.10
CA GLN A 631 -22.60 14.39 -1.42
C GLN A 631 -22.24 13.29 -2.41
N PHE A 632 -22.69 13.48 -3.66
CA PHE A 632 -22.43 12.58 -4.78
C PHE A 632 -22.98 11.14 -4.63
N ARG A 633 -23.89 10.90 -3.68
CA ARG A 633 -24.75 9.71 -3.62
C ARG A 633 -26.08 10.00 -4.32
N THR A 634 -26.72 8.97 -4.88
CA THR A 634 -27.88 9.14 -5.79
C THR A 634 -29.26 8.96 -5.15
N THR A 635 -29.33 8.58 -3.86
CA THR A 635 -30.59 8.15 -3.24
C THR A 635 -31.32 9.26 -2.47
N TYR A 636 -30.57 10.12 -1.77
CA TYR A 636 -31.11 11.21 -0.95
C TYR A 636 -30.49 12.53 -1.40
N LYS A 637 -31.27 13.61 -1.33
CA LYS A 637 -30.73 14.95 -1.55
C LYS A 637 -29.65 15.24 -0.49
N PRO A 638 -28.43 15.62 -0.89
CA PRO A 638 -27.31 15.64 0.05
C PRO A 638 -27.33 16.84 1.01
N ASN A 639 -27.74 18.00 0.54
CA ASN A 639 -27.61 19.23 1.31
C ASN A 639 -28.70 20.24 1.01
N LEU A 640 -28.78 21.23 1.89
CA LEU A 640 -29.56 22.43 1.68
C LEU A 640 -28.92 23.29 0.58
N LEU A 641 -29.76 23.81 -0.31
CA LEU A 641 -29.41 24.79 -1.33
C LEU A 641 -29.76 26.21 -0.89
N LEU A 642 -30.60 26.35 0.14
CA LEU A 642 -31.01 27.61 0.75
C LEU A 642 -30.58 27.66 2.22
N ALA A 643 -30.25 28.85 2.71
CA ALA A 643 -30.04 29.06 4.13
C ALA A 643 -31.38 29.25 4.83
N HIS A 644 -31.60 28.55 5.93
CA HIS A 644 -32.83 28.63 6.72
C HIS A 644 -32.51 29.17 8.12
N VAL A 645 -33.33 30.09 8.62
CA VAL A 645 -33.10 30.72 9.92
C VAL A 645 -33.68 29.88 11.05
N ALA A 646 -33.13 30.00 12.25
CA ALA A 646 -33.75 29.44 13.45
C ALA A 646 -35.22 29.88 13.55
N GLY A 647 -36.11 28.93 13.88
CA GLY A 647 -37.55 29.14 13.89
C GLY A 647 -38.27 28.86 12.56
N ALA A 648 -37.53 28.65 11.45
CA ALA A 648 -38.11 28.21 10.18
C ALA A 648 -38.94 26.94 10.36
N THR A 649 -40.07 26.85 9.65
CA THR A 649 -40.97 25.69 9.77
C THR A 649 -40.35 24.46 9.14
N VAL A 650 -40.46 23.31 9.81
CA VAL A 650 -40.07 21.99 9.28
C VAL A 650 -41.29 21.09 9.32
N GLN A 651 -41.85 20.75 8.16
CA GLN A 651 -43.11 20.01 8.08
C GLN A 651 -42.97 18.73 7.26
N VAL A 652 -43.43 17.61 7.80
CA VAL A 652 -43.58 16.35 7.04
C VAL A 652 -44.64 16.53 5.98
N ILE A 653 -44.35 16.08 4.76
CA ILE A 653 -45.31 16.03 3.66
C ILE A 653 -45.58 14.59 3.27
N THR A 654 -46.81 14.31 2.86
CA THR A 654 -47.13 13.06 2.18
C THR A 654 -46.96 13.25 0.68
N THR A 655 -46.31 12.28 0.04
CA THR A 655 -46.05 12.30 -1.40
C THR A 655 -46.60 11.05 -2.06
N SER A 656 -47.07 11.16 -3.30
CA SER A 656 -47.38 10.02 -4.17
C SER A 656 -46.46 10.06 -5.39
N ALA A 657 -45.86 8.92 -5.74
CA ALA A 657 -45.09 8.82 -6.97
C ALA A 657 -46.03 8.96 -8.18
N ILE A 658 -45.66 9.79 -9.14
CA ILE A 658 -46.38 9.95 -10.40
C ILE A 658 -45.81 8.91 -11.38
N PRO A 659 -46.62 7.98 -11.92
CA PRO A 659 -46.15 6.99 -12.87
C PRO A 659 -45.49 7.63 -14.09
N THR A 660 -44.42 7.03 -14.61
CA THR A 660 -43.71 7.53 -15.82
C THR A 660 -44.59 7.57 -17.06
N ALA A 661 -45.66 6.77 -17.11
CA ALA A 661 -46.66 6.80 -18.18
C ALA A 661 -47.60 8.01 -18.13
N SER A 662 -47.60 8.77 -17.02
CA SER A 662 -48.50 9.91 -16.80
C SER A 662 -47.91 11.24 -17.26
N TRP A 663 -46.65 11.27 -17.69
CA TRP A 663 -45.99 12.48 -18.15
C TRP A 663 -44.97 12.20 -19.26
N THR A 664 -44.63 13.24 -20.01
CA THR A 664 -43.51 13.27 -20.96
C THR A 664 -42.62 14.45 -20.62
N VAL A 665 -41.36 14.43 -21.07
CA VAL A 665 -40.45 15.57 -20.90
C VAL A 665 -39.81 15.88 -22.25
N VAL A 666 -39.69 17.17 -22.57
CA VAL A 666 -38.84 17.65 -23.67
C VAL A 666 -37.45 17.88 -23.08
N PRO A 667 -36.46 16.99 -23.30
CA PRO A 667 -35.19 17.03 -22.57
C PRO A 667 -34.46 18.36 -22.72
N SER A 668 -34.42 18.93 -23.93
CA SER A 668 -33.67 20.16 -24.21
C SER A 668 -34.19 21.39 -23.46
N THR A 669 -35.49 21.45 -23.16
CA THR A 669 -36.13 22.59 -22.49
C THR A 669 -36.50 22.29 -21.04
N GLY A 670 -36.46 21.02 -20.62
CA GLY A 670 -36.89 20.60 -19.28
C GLY A 670 -38.39 20.77 -19.04
N VAL A 671 -39.20 20.87 -20.10
CA VAL A 671 -40.66 21.01 -19.99
C VAL A 671 -41.28 19.63 -19.86
N PHE A 672 -41.89 19.37 -18.71
CA PHE A 672 -42.71 18.21 -18.42
C PHE A 672 -44.15 18.48 -18.82
N THR A 673 -44.76 17.56 -19.55
CA THR A 673 -46.17 17.62 -19.96
C THR A 673 -46.91 16.44 -19.37
N GLU A 674 -47.93 16.72 -18.59
CA GLU A 674 -48.88 15.71 -18.13
C GLU A 674 -49.65 15.12 -19.31
N VAL A 675 -49.68 13.79 -19.41
CA VAL A 675 -50.44 13.05 -20.43
C VAL A 675 -51.56 12.21 -19.83
N VAL A 676 -51.46 11.87 -18.54
CA VAL A 676 -52.54 11.28 -17.75
C VAL A 676 -52.66 12.07 -16.47
N GLU A 677 -53.88 12.50 -16.16
CA GLU A 677 -54.18 13.27 -14.95
C GLU A 677 -53.63 12.56 -13.71
N PHE A 678 -52.86 13.29 -12.90
CA PHE A 678 -52.26 12.76 -11.68
C PHE A 678 -52.63 13.52 -10.41
N GLY A 679 -53.68 14.35 -10.43
CA GLY A 679 -54.30 15.07 -9.31
C GLY A 679 -53.56 16.30 -8.80
N ASN A 680 -54.29 17.10 -8.00
CA ASN A 680 -53.83 18.38 -7.46
C ASN A 680 -52.69 18.24 -6.43
N GLY A 681 -51.68 19.09 -6.55
CA GLY A 681 -50.59 19.23 -5.58
C GLY A 681 -49.28 19.74 -6.19
N ALA A 682 -48.34 20.15 -5.33
CA ALA A 682 -46.99 20.50 -5.76
C ALA A 682 -46.30 19.30 -6.41
N VAL A 683 -45.66 19.51 -7.55
CA VAL A 683 -44.95 18.48 -8.32
C VAL A 683 -43.46 18.66 -8.11
N LEU A 684 -42.82 17.63 -7.56
CA LEU A 684 -41.40 17.59 -7.26
C LEU A 684 -40.69 16.66 -8.25
N ALA A 685 -39.71 17.17 -8.98
CA ALA A 685 -38.92 16.42 -9.92
C ALA A 685 -37.53 16.11 -9.37
N SER A 686 -37.08 14.86 -9.53
CA SER A 686 -35.67 14.52 -9.38
C SER A 686 -35.15 14.00 -10.70
N TYR A 687 -34.10 14.62 -11.22
CA TYR A 687 -33.57 14.40 -12.58
C TYR A 687 -32.08 14.71 -12.66
N THR A 688 -31.42 14.33 -13.74
CA THR A 688 -30.04 14.74 -14.03
C THR A 688 -30.05 15.95 -14.96
N SER A 689 -29.15 16.92 -14.78
CA SER A 689 -28.97 18.07 -15.67
C SER A 689 -27.48 18.42 -15.78
N ASP A 690 -27.14 19.51 -16.47
CA ASP A 690 -25.75 19.96 -16.53
C ASP A 690 -25.32 20.52 -15.17
N PHE A 691 -24.09 20.20 -14.78
CA PHE A 691 -23.40 20.83 -13.68
C PHE A 691 -23.15 22.30 -13.99
N VAL A 692 -23.54 23.14 -13.05
CA VAL A 692 -23.28 24.57 -13.04
C VAL A 692 -22.35 24.83 -11.87
N ILE A 693 -21.22 25.47 -12.12
CA ILE A 693 -20.20 25.72 -11.11
C ILE A 693 -20.83 26.57 -9.98
N PRO A 694 -20.85 26.08 -8.74
CA PRO A 694 -21.43 26.82 -7.62
C PRO A 694 -20.53 28.00 -7.23
N PRO A 695 -21.07 29.03 -6.57
CA PRO A 695 -20.26 30.15 -6.05
C PRO A 695 -19.43 29.80 -4.81
N VAL A 696 -19.72 28.66 -4.18
CA VAL A 696 -19.05 28.16 -2.97
C VAL A 696 -18.68 26.68 -3.15
N TYR A 697 -17.74 26.18 -2.37
CA TYR A 697 -17.43 24.76 -2.34
C TYR A 697 -18.64 23.95 -1.84
N PRO A 698 -19.01 22.85 -2.52
CA PRO A 698 -20.01 21.92 -1.99
C PRO A 698 -19.47 21.18 -0.76
N GLY A 699 -20.33 20.39 -0.12
CA GLY A 699 -19.93 19.52 0.99
C GLY A 699 -18.84 18.52 0.60
N ALA A 700 -18.01 18.11 1.55
CA ALA A 700 -17.09 17.00 1.38
C ALA A 700 -17.83 15.65 1.19
N LEU A 701 -17.09 14.61 0.77
CA LEU A 701 -17.61 13.25 0.71
C LEU A 701 -17.94 12.75 2.12
N ASP A 702 -19.16 12.27 2.30
CA ASP A 702 -19.64 11.75 3.60
C ASP A 702 -19.39 12.77 4.74
N ASP A 703 -19.60 14.07 4.45
CA ASP A 703 -19.32 15.20 5.33
C ASP A 703 -20.07 15.16 6.68
N SER A 704 -19.40 15.63 7.73
CA SER A 704 -19.97 15.82 9.05
C SER A 704 -19.41 17.06 9.75
N PRO A 705 -20.08 17.58 10.80
CA PRO A 705 -19.55 18.69 11.59
C PRO A 705 -18.25 18.41 12.35
N VAL A 706 -17.71 17.19 12.31
CA VAL A 706 -16.53 16.80 13.10
C VAL A 706 -15.24 17.30 12.45
N ASN A 707 -15.07 17.11 11.13
CA ASN A 707 -13.88 17.52 10.39
C ASN A 707 -14.17 18.72 9.49
N GLY A 708 -14.57 19.84 10.10
CA GLY A 708 -14.92 21.05 9.37
C GLY A 708 -13.70 21.91 8.98
N GLU A 709 -13.90 23.22 9.02
CA GLU A 709 -12.94 24.22 8.55
C GLU A 709 -11.54 24.11 9.18
N ASP A 710 -11.44 23.73 10.46
CA ASP A 710 -10.17 23.51 11.16
C ASP A 710 -9.45 22.23 10.72
N TRP A 711 -10.12 21.38 9.94
CA TRP A 711 -9.52 20.28 9.18
C TRP A 711 -9.21 20.70 7.74
N GLY A 712 -9.49 21.95 7.33
CA GLY A 712 -9.30 22.42 5.96
C GLY A 712 -10.42 21.98 5.01
N ASP A 713 -11.54 21.50 5.53
CA ASP A 713 -12.78 21.41 4.76
C ASP A 713 -13.27 22.83 4.41
N TRP A 714 -13.43 23.11 3.13
CA TRP A 714 -13.84 24.43 2.66
C TRP A 714 -15.33 24.52 2.33
N THR A 715 -16.12 23.51 2.73
CA THR A 715 -17.57 23.46 2.55
C THR A 715 -18.24 24.81 2.87
N GLY A 716 -18.97 25.36 1.90
CA GLY A 716 -19.70 26.62 2.02
C GLY A 716 -18.85 27.90 1.89
N LEU A 717 -17.53 27.81 1.78
CA LEU A 717 -16.66 28.95 1.52
C LEU A 717 -16.63 29.33 0.03
N PRO A 718 -16.43 30.61 -0.34
CA PRO A 718 -16.31 31.04 -1.73
C PRO A 718 -15.21 30.30 -2.50
N LEU A 719 -15.41 30.04 -3.79
CA LEU A 719 -14.34 29.48 -4.62
C LEU A 719 -13.15 30.44 -4.73
N VAL A 720 -11.94 29.90 -4.74
CA VAL A 720 -10.70 30.68 -4.94
C VAL A 720 -10.16 30.53 -6.36
N ASN A 721 -9.44 31.55 -6.81
CA ASN A 721 -8.64 31.46 -8.03
C ASN A 721 -7.56 30.39 -7.84
N GLY A 722 -7.31 29.58 -8.88
CA GLY A 722 -6.22 28.62 -8.83
C GLY A 722 -6.31 27.54 -9.89
N THR A 723 -5.50 26.51 -9.73
CA THR A 723 -5.51 25.33 -10.58
C THR A 723 -6.43 24.26 -10.00
N TYR A 724 -7.36 23.79 -10.82
CA TYR A 724 -8.27 22.68 -10.52
C TYR A 724 -7.91 21.48 -11.40
N LYS A 725 -8.42 20.31 -11.03
CA LYS A 725 -8.18 19.05 -11.72
C LYS A 725 -9.49 18.43 -12.17
N PHE A 726 -9.58 18.17 -13.46
CA PHE A 726 -10.58 17.29 -14.03
C PHE A 726 -9.95 15.92 -14.25
N ASP A 727 -10.72 14.87 -13.99
CA ASP A 727 -10.34 13.50 -14.25
C ASP A 727 -11.53 12.70 -14.76
N MET A 728 -11.27 11.90 -15.79
CA MET A 728 -12.22 10.98 -16.37
C MET A 728 -11.61 9.57 -16.36
N HIS A 729 -12.34 8.65 -15.75
CA HIS A 729 -11.93 7.25 -15.66
C HIS A 729 -13.14 6.32 -15.84
N GLY A 730 -12.87 5.05 -16.07
CA GLY A 730 -13.91 4.09 -16.39
C GLY A 730 -13.40 2.67 -16.26
N ALA A 731 -14.25 1.70 -16.55
CA ALA A 731 -13.86 0.30 -16.56
C ALA A 731 -14.77 -0.51 -17.47
N ARG A 732 -14.29 -1.68 -17.89
CA ARG A 732 -15.12 -2.71 -18.53
C ARG A 732 -15.00 -4.04 -17.79
N SER A 733 -16.04 -4.84 -17.91
CA SER A 733 -16.02 -6.23 -17.44
C SER A 733 -15.24 -7.08 -18.43
N LEU A 734 -14.23 -7.79 -17.94
CA LEU A 734 -13.40 -8.70 -18.71
C LEU A 734 -13.69 -10.15 -18.26
N PRO A 735 -14.60 -10.87 -18.94
CA PRO A 735 -14.82 -12.28 -18.67
C PRO A 735 -13.65 -13.11 -19.20
N VAL A 736 -13.00 -13.87 -18.33
CA VAL A 736 -11.91 -14.78 -18.67
C VAL A 736 -12.35 -16.19 -18.32
N THR A 737 -12.27 -17.09 -19.30
CA THR A 737 -12.57 -18.50 -19.14
C THR A 737 -11.29 -19.25 -18.79
N GLY A 738 -11.23 -19.84 -17.60
CA GLY A 738 -10.08 -20.65 -17.20
C GLY A 738 -9.98 -21.97 -17.98
N PRO A 739 -8.89 -22.74 -17.83
CA PRO A 739 -8.65 -24.01 -18.54
C PRO A 739 -9.77 -25.06 -18.37
N GLY A 740 -10.60 -24.93 -17.33
CA GLY A 740 -11.76 -25.79 -17.05
C GLY A 740 -13.12 -25.32 -17.61
N GLY A 741 -13.19 -24.14 -18.24
CA GLY A 741 -14.47 -23.56 -18.70
C GLY A 741 -15.20 -22.68 -17.67
N GLU A 742 -14.65 -22.52 -16.47
CA GLU A 742 -15.17 -21.61 -15.45
C GLU A 742 -14.86 -20.15 -15.81
N VAL A 743 -15.85 -19.28 -15.68
CA VAL A 743 -15.71 -17.87 -16.05
C VAL A 743 -15.45 -17.04 -14.79
N THR A 744 -14.35 -16.29 -14.82
CA THR A 744 -14.03 -15.25 -13.83
C THR A 744 -14.17 -13.90 -14.52
N THR A 745 -14.95 -12.99 -13.96
CA THR A 745 -15.10 -11.63 -14.50
C THR A 745 -14.22 -10.68 -13.72
N TYR A 746 -13.24 -10.10 -14.40
CA TYR A 746 -12.37 -9.07 -13.88
C TYR A 746 -12.90 -7.68 -14.23
N THR A 747 -12.51 -6.68 -13.45
CA THR A 747 -12.76 -5.26 -13.77
C THR A 747 -11.49 -4.66 -14.34
N GLU A 748 -11.46 -4.43 -15.65
CA GLU A 748 -10.36 -3.75 -16.32
C GLU A 748 -10.63 -2.25 -16.30
N ALA A 749 -9.97 -1.54 -15.38
CA ALA A 749 -10.11 -0.09 -15.23
C ALA A 749 -9.13 0.68 -16.11
N ALA A 750 -9.61 1.83 -16.57
CA ALA A 750 -8.82 2.80 -17.28
C ALA A 750 -7.85 3.54 -16.35
N GLU A 751 -6.70 3.91 -16.88
CA GLU A 751 -5.81 4.88 -16.23
C GLU A 751 -6.50 6.26 -16.15
N PRO A 752 -6.16 7.09 -15.14
CA PRO A 752 -6.75 8.41 -14.96
C PRO A 752 -6.31 9.40 -16.04
N THR A 753 -7.14 10.40 -16.30
CA THR A 753 -6.89 11.48 -17.26
C THR A 753 -6.85 12.82 -16.56
N VAL A 754 -5.76 13.10 -15.86
CA VAL A 754 -5.64 14.38 -15.15
C VAL A 754 -5.49 15.52 -16.15
N VAL A 755 -6.46 16.42 -16.17
CA VAL A 755 -6.43 17.68 -16.91
C VAL A 755 -6.46 18.85 -15.91
N HIS A 756 -5.48 19.75 -16.01
CA HIS A 756 -5.42 20.94 -15.16
C HIS A 756 -6.22 22.10 -15.78
N LEU A 757 -7.06 22.74 -14.97
CA LEU A 757 -7.96 23.82 -15.36
C LEU A 757 -7.65 25.08 -14.55
N LEU A 758 -7.80 26.26 -15.17
CA LEU A 758 -7.68 27.55 -14.49
C LEU A 758 -9.05 28.04 -14.05
N PHE A 759 -9.17 28.43 -12.78
CA PHE A 759 -10.39 29.01 -12.20
C PHE A 759 -10.19 30.48 -11.86
N GLY A 760 -11.26 31.27 -12.04
CA GLY A 760 -11.28 32.68 -11.68
C GLY A 760 -10.23 33.49 -12.42
N ALA A 761 -9.43 34.27 -11.69
CA ALA A 761 -8.38 35.12 -12.27
C ALA A 761 -7.00 34.43 -12.45
N ALA A 762 -6.90 33.11 -12.27
CA ALA A 762 -5.62 32.40 -12.40
C ALA A 762 -5.09 32.42 -13.84
N THR A 763 -3.79 32.61 -14.01
CA THR A 763 -3.15 32.66 -15.35
C THR A 763 -2.11 31.57 -15.58
N THR A 764 -1.77 30.82 -14.53
CA THR A 764 -0.71 29.81 -14.53
C THR A 764 -1.17 28.53 -13.85
N ILE A 765 -0.81 27.40 -14.44
CA ILE A 765 -1.03 26.08 -13.85
C ILE A 765 -0.01 25.87 -12.73
N GLU A 766 -0.50 25.60 -11.53
CA GLU A 766 0.28 25.30 -10.32
C GLU A 766 -0.02 23.87 -9.87
N THR A 767 1.01 23.01 -9.88
CA THR A 767 0.93 21.64 -9.39
C THR A 767 1.61 21.54 -8.03
N VAL A 768 1.07 20.67 -7.15
CA VAL A 768 1.62 20.42 -5.82
C VAL A 768 1.97 18.95 -5.68
N GLU A 769 3.27 18.66 -5.68
CA GLU A 769 3.80 17.30 -5.52
C GLU A 769 4.00 16.98 -4.03
N ARG A 770 3.17 16.08 -3.50
CA ARG A 770 3.25 15.65 -2.08
C ARG A 770 3.91 14.29 -1.92
N VAL A 771 3.86 13.45 -2.95
CA VAL A 771 4.40 12.10 -3.08
C VAL A 771 5.06 12.07 -4.46
N VAL A 772 6.15 11.32 -4.67
CA VAL A 772 6.86 11.23 -5.98
C VAL A 772 6.10 10.40 -7.02
N GLY A 773 4.84 10.78 -7.24
CA GLY A 773 3.91 10.15 -8.18
C GLY A 773 3.58 8.69 -7.87
N ALA A 774 2.96 8.04 -8.85
CA ALA A 774 2.55 6.63 -8.74
C ALA A 774 3.73 5.66 -8.64
N THR A 775 4.93 6.04 -9.09
CA THR A 775 6.12 5.16 -9.09
C THR A 775 6.53 4.76 -7.68
N ALA A 776 6.44 5.68 -6.71
CA ALA A 776 6.67 5.36 -5.29
C ALA A 776 5.75 4.23 -4.81
N CYS A 777 4.46 4.31 -5.16
CA CYS A 777 3.48 3.29 -4.81
C CYS A 777 3.76 1.97 -5.54
N ASN A 778 4.00 2.03 -6.85
CA ASN A 778 4.11 0.86 -7.71
C ASN A 778 5.39 0.05 -7.49
N ALA A 779 6.40 0.62 -6.80
CA ALA A 779 7.54 -0.11 -6.28
C ALA A 779 7.11 -1.35 -5.48
N CYS A 780 6.09 -1.21 -4.62
CA CYS A 780 5.47 -2.34 -3.93
C CYS A 780 4.23 -2.87 -4.68
N HIS A 781 3.39 -1.97 -5.20
CA HIS A 781 2.01 -2.30 -5.55
C HIS A 781 1.76 -2.74 -6.99
N VAL A 782 2.73 -2.61 -7.91
CA VAL A 782 2.59 -2.84 -9.37
C VAL A 782 1.62 -1.85 -10.03
N ASN A 783 0.32 -1.94 -9.73
CA ASN A 783 -0.68 -0.98 -10.17
C ASN A 783 -1.83 -0.89 -9.16
N LEU A 784 -1.92 0.24 -8.45
CA LEU A 784 -2.95 0.46 -7.45
C LEU A 784 -4.36 0.41 -8.04
N GLN A 785 -5.18 -0.52 -7.55
CA GLN A 785 -6.56 -0.67 -7.98
C GLN A 785 -7.50 -0.87 -6.78
N PHE A 786 -8.53 -0.02 -6.66
CA PHE A 786 -9.48 -0.08 -5.54
C PHE A 786 -10.94 0.00 -6.03
N HIS A 787 -11.87 -0.13 -5.07
CA HIS A 787 -13.31 -0.11 -5.32
C HIS A 787 -13.75 -1.22 -6.31
N GLY A 788 -13.36 -2.47 -6.02
CA GLY A 788 -13.69 -3.62 -6.86
C GLY A 788 -13.00 -3.62 -8.23
N GLY A 789 -11.82 -3.01 -8.30
CA GLY A 789 -11.04 -2.87 -9.53
C GLY A 789 -11.49 -1.70 -10.40
N SER A 790 -12.42 -0.85 -9.97
CA SER A 790 -13.04 0.13 -10.87
C SER A 790 -12.33 1.49 -10.93
N ARG A 791 -11.33 1.70 -10.07
CA ARG A 791 -10.48 2.89 -10.01
C ARG A 791 -9.02 2.45 -9.94
N ARG A 792 -8.19 3.02 -10.82
CA ARG A 792 -6.82 2.61 -11.05
C ARG A 792 -5.91 3.84 -11.02
N GLY A 793 -4.72 3.70 -10.44
CA GLY A 793 -3.70 4.74 -10.40
C GLY A 793 -3.86 5.76 -9.26
N PHE A 794 -2.71 6.27 -8.80
CA PHE A 794 -2.61 7.26 -7.71
C PHE A 794 -3.44 8.53 -7.98
N GLU A 795 -3.41 9.02 -9.22
CA GLU A 795 -4.09 10.27 -9.58
C GLU A 795 -5.63 10.16 -9.46
N ALA A 796 -6.22 9.03 -9.85
CA ALA A 796 -7.64 8.79 -9.64
C ALA A 796 -8.00 8.84 -8.15
N CYS A 797 -7.16 8.25 -7.31
CA CYS A 797 -7.36 8.23 -5.86
C CYS A 797 -7.29 9.64 -5.28
N ILE A 798 -6.27 10.44 -5.61
CA ILE A 798 -6.07 11.77 -5.02
C ILE A 798 -7.12 12.80 -5.48
N ASN A 799 -7.80 12.59 -6.61
CA ASN A 799 -8.88 13.47 -7.05
C ASN A 799 -10.12 13.39 -6.16
N CYS A 800 -10.34 12.24 -5.51
CA CYS A 800 -11.42 12.08 -4.54
C CYS A 800 -10.89 12.15 -3.10
N HIS A 801 -9.92 11.31 -2.77
CA HIS A 801 -9.34 11.21 -1.43
C HIS A 801 -8.35 12.34 -1.13
N GLY A 802 -7.99 13.21 -2.08
CA GLY A 802 -7.27 14.44 -1.74
C GLY A 802 -8.12 15.47 -0.99
N THR A 803 -9.44 15.26 -0.98
CA THR A 803 -10.44 16.18 -0.42
C THR A 803 -10.33 16.28 1.09
N ALA A 804 -10.04 17.48 1.59
CA ALA A 804 -10.06 17.74 3.02
C ALA A 804 -11.48 17.60 3.57
N GLY A 805 -11.61 17.03 4.77
CA GLY A 805 -12.93 16.78 5.40
C GLY A 805 -13.66 15.55 4.85
N ALA A 806 -13.12 14.86 3.83
CA ALA A 806 -13.73 13.61 3.37
C ALA A 806 -13.69 12.55 4.49
N GLU A 807 -14.83 11.94 4.78
CA GLU A 807 -14.98 10.94 5.85
C GLU A 807 -15.38 9.56 5.31
N ASN A 808 -15.24 8.54 6.15
CA ASN A 808 -15.71 7.19 5.83
C ASN A 808 -17.23 7.16 5.77
N THR A 809 -17.81 6.17 5.11
CA THR A 809 -19.27 6.02 5.02
C THR A 809 -19.89 6.03 6.41
N LEU A 810 -20.70 7.06 6.66
CA LEU A 810 -21.24 7.41 7.96
C LEU A 810 -22.46 6.57 8.35
N VAL A 811 -22.73 6.51 9.65
CA VAL A 811 -23.89 5.78 10.23
C VAL A 811 -25.22 6.24 9.65
N TYR A 812 -25.34 7.49 9.19
CA TYR A 812 -26.58 7.93 8.54
C TYR A 812 -26.84 7.24 7.19
N GLU A 813 -25.79 6.90 6.43
CA GLU A 813 -25.90 6.12 5.19
C GLU A 813 -26.07 4.63 5.47
N ASN A 814 -25.35 4.10 6.46
CA ASN A 814 -25.44 2.70 6.84
C ASN A 814 -25.39 2.52 8.37
N GLN A 815 -26.57 2.41 8.98
CA GLN A 815 -26.70 2.28 10.44
C GLN A 815 -26.15 0.95 10.99
N THR A 816 -25.81 -0.01 10.12
CA THR A 816 -25.30 -1.33 10.52
C THR A 816 -23.78 -1.41 10.59
N THR A 817 -23.04 -0.44 10.03
CA THR A 817 -21.56 -0.47 10.07
C THR A 817 -21.01 0.03 11.40
N GLY A 818 -21.75 0.87 12.13
CA GLY A 818 -21.32 1.42 13.42
C GLY A 818 -20.12 2.38 13.33
N ASN A 819 -19.78 2.88 12.13
CA ASN A 819 -18.64 3.78 11.94
C ASN A 819 -18.83 5.10 12.73
N PRO A 820 -17.87 5.52 13.56
CA PRO A 820 -17.99 6.81 14.24
C PRO A 820 -17.95 7.95 13.22
N LEU A 821 -18.79 8.98 13.47
CA LEU A 821 -18.74 10.25 12.73
C LEU A 821 -17.33 10.83 12.83
N GLY A 822 -16.83 11.44 11.74
CA GLY A 822 -15.53 12.08 11.77
C GLY A 822 -14.34 11.20 11.44
N THR A 823 -14.51 9.95 10.98
CA THR A 823 -13.37 9.11 10.57
C THR A 823 -12.83 9.58 9.23
N PRO A 824 -11.66 10.24 9.13
CA PRO A 824 -11.20 10.82 7.87
C PRO A 824 -10.78 9.73 6.89
N VAL A 825 -11.12 9.91 5.61
CA VAL A 825 -10.65 9.05 4.49
C VAL A 825 -9.87 9.83 3.45
N GLU A 826 -9.52 11.07 3.76
CA GLU A 826 -8.60 11.81 2.93
C GLU A 826 -7.18 11.22 3.00
N PHE A 827 -6.39 11.42 1.95
CA PHE A 827 -5.16 10.70 1.69
C PHE A 827 -4.08 10.95 2.75
N ARG A 828 -4.02 12.16 3.35
CA ARG A 828 -3.06 12.49 4.42
C ARG A 828 -3.27 11.67 5.69
N TYR A 829 -4.49 11.19 5.90
CA TYR A 829 -4.87 10.38 7.05
C TYR A 829 -4.95 8.90 6.68
N LEU A 830 -5.73 8.59 5.64
CA LEU A 830 -6.00 7.23 5.17
C LEU A 830 -4.72 6.49 4.79
N LEU A 831 -3.82 7.12 4.02
CA LEU A 831 -2.63 6.44 3.53
C LEU A 831 -1.73 6.02 4.69
N HIS A 832 -1.38 6.95 5.58
CA HIS A 832 -0.56 6.64 6.74
C HIS A 832 -1.20 5.60 7.64
N ARG A 833 -2.51 5.71 7.93
CA ARG A 833 -3.23 4.73 8.76
C ARG A 833 -3.25 3.32 8.15
N LEU A 834 -3.40 3.21 6.83
CA LEU A 834 -3.33 1.92 6.13
C LEU A 834 -1.93 1.29 6.17
N HIS A 835 -0.89 2.11 6.32
CA HIS A 835 0.51 1.65 6.36
C HIS A 835 1.08 1.61 7.79
N GLU A 836 0.34 2.10 8.80
CA GLU A 836 0.73 2.12 10.21
C GLU A 836 0.83 0.72 10.81
N HIS A 837 -0.13 -0.15 10.47
CA HIS A 837 -0.22 -1.50 11.02
C HIS A 837 0.50 -2.50 10.10
N VAL A 838 1.73 -2.84 10.49
CA VAL A 838 2.51 -3.98 9.99
C VAL A 838 2.41 -4.14 8.48
N PHE A 839 3.00 -3.20 7.76
CA PHE A 839 3.42 -3.49 6.40
C PHE A 839 4.57 -4.52 6.48
N PRO A 840 4.65 -5.52 5.57
CA PRO A 840 5.83 -6.41 5.47
C PRO A 840 7.18 -5.66 5.35
N VAL A 841 7.14 -4.36 5.03
CA VAL A 841 8.26 -3.43 4.78
C VAL A 841 8.77 -2.75 6.05
N THR A 842 7.97 -2.68 7.11
CA THR A 842 8.33 -1.96 8.33
C THR A 842 7.90 -2.74 9.58
N PRO A 843 8.74 -3.66 10.10
CA PRO A 843 8.58 -4.20 11.44
C PRO A 843 8.82 -3.07 12.46
N GLY A 844 7.81 -2.21 12.65
CA GLY A 844 7.89 -0.94 13.37
C GLY A 844 6.98 0.20 12.83
N GLY A 845 6.25 -0.01 11.72
CA GLY A 845 5.41 1.01 11.08
C GLY A 845 6.18 1.97 10.16
N VAL A 846 5.46 2.83 9.42
CA VAL A 846 6.08 3.78 8.46
C VAL A 846 7.03 4.75 9.17
N GLN A 847 8.33 4.53 9.00
CA GLN A 847 9.39 5.38 9.54
C GLN A 847 10.27 5.99 8.42
N ASP A 848 10.38 5.31 7.27
CA ASP A 848 11.12 5.82 6.11
C ASP A 848 10.20 6.62 5.17
N CYS A 849 9.92 7.87 5.53
CA CYS A 849 9.04 8.76 4.75
C CYS A 849 9.53 8.97 3.30
N SER A 850 10.83 8.85 3.06
CA SER A 850 11.44 9.07 1.74
C SER A 850 10.98 8.05 0.69
N LYS A 851 10.53 6.86 1.10
CA LYS A 851 9.98 5.83 0.21
C LYS A 851 8.76 6.31 -0.58
N CYS A 852 7.92 7.13 0.04
CA CYS A 852 6.72 7.68 -0.60
C CYS A 852 6.94 9.13 -1.04
N HIS A 853 7.58 9.94 -0.19
CA HIS A 853 7.71 11.35 -0.46
C HIS A 853 8.89 11.68 -1.39
N GLY A 854 9.89 10.80 -1.49
CA GLY A 854 11.17 11.07 -2.17
C GLY A 854 12.17 11.79 -1.28
N GLU A 855 13.47 11.61 -1.55
CA GLU A 855 14.55 12.23 -0.76
C GLU A 855 14.60 13.77 -0.93
N SER A 856 14.18 14.27 -2.09
CA SER A 856 14.20 15.70 -2.42
C SER A 856 12.94 16.46 -1.97
N ASN A 857 11.88 15.75 -1.59
CA ASN A 857 10.63 16.36 -1.16
C ASN A 857 10.64 16.57 0.36
N THR A 858 10.32 17.78 0.79
CA THR A 858 10.28 18.16 2.21
C THR A 858 8.86 18.25 2.77
N ALA A 859 7.83 17.94 1.98
CA ALA A 859 6.42 18.04 2.36
C ALA A 859 6.04 17.18 3.58
N TRP A 860 6.80 16.13 3.88
CA TRP A 860 6.63 15.29 5.07
C TRP A 860 7.35 15.84 6.32
N GLN A 861 8.32 16.74 6.15
CA GLN A 861 9.05 17.37 7.26
C GLN A 861 8.19 18.47 7.91
N VAL A 862 7.45 19.20 7.08
CA VAL A 862 6.50 20.23 7.51
C VAL A 862 5.21 20.08 6.68
N PRO A 863 4.09 19.66 7.30
CA PRO A 863 2.81 19.58 6.61
C PRO A 863 2.43 20.90 5.94
N ALA A 864 2.05 20.83 4.67
CA ALA A 864 1.68 22.01 3.88
C ALA A 864 0.38 22.67 4.40
N ASP A 865 0.36 24.00 4.37
CA ASP A 865 -0.82 24.80 4.73
C ASP A 865 -1.99 24.55 3.75
N ARG A 866 -3.21 24.54 4.28
CA ARG A 866 -4.49 24.35 3.58
C ARG A 866 -5.52 25.43 3.94
N ASN A 867 -5.04 26.58 4.40
CA ASN A 867 -5.88 27.70 4.77
C ASN A 867 -6.62 28.33 3.58
N HIS A 868 -7.89 28.67 3.80
CA HIS A 868 -8.72 29.46 2.90
C HIS A 868 -8.73 30.96 3.29
N PRO A 869 -8.79 31.90 2.34
CA PRO A 869 -8.75 33.34 2.64
C PRO A 869 -9.90 33.88 3.51
N TYR A 870 -11.06 33.21 3.49
CA TYR A 870 -12.29 33.63 4.18
C TYR A 870 -12.67 32.72 5.36
N GLN A 871 -11.75 31.88 5.79
CA GLN A 871 -11.98 30.91 6.84
C GLN A 871 -12.00 31.60 8.23
N SER A 872 -12.82 31.12 9.14
CA SER A 872 -12.98 31.59 10.52
C SER A 872 -11.97 31.01 11.52
N ARG A 873 -11.31 29.89 11.20
CA ARG A 873 -10.37 29.15 12.07
C ARG A 873 -9.15 28.67 11.28
N PRO A 874 -7.94 28.69 11.87
CA PRO A 874 -6.76 28.08 11.25
C PRO A 874 -6.93 26.57 11.04
N THR A 875 -6.40 26.05 9.94
CA THR A 875 -6.32 24.60 9.70
C THR A 875 -5.29 23.96 10.63
N ARG A 876 -5.65 22.83 11.26
CA ARG A 876 -4.78 21.99 12.10
C ARG A 876 -4.02 20.97 11.26
N VAL A 877 -3.06 21.45 10.48
CA VAL A 877 -2.33 20.63 9.50
C VAL A 877 -1.48 19.52 10.14
N TRP A 878 -0.96 19.73 11.36
CA TRP A 878 -0.18 18.73 12.07
C TRP A 878 -1.06 17.65 12.67
N LYS A 879 -2.15 18.02 13.36
CA LYS A 879 -3.11 17.05 13.93
C LYS A 879 -3.62 16.11 12.84
N ALA A 880 -4.03 16.63 11.69
CA ALA A 880 -4.58 15.79 10.62
C ALA A 880 -3.57 14.81 10.02
N ALA A 881 -2.29 15.17 9.95
CA ALA A 881 -1.24 14.28 9.46
C ALA A 881 -0.76 13.31 10.54
N CYS A 882 -0.38 13.82 11.71
CA CYS A 882 0.31 13.04 12.75
C CYS A 882 -0.62 12.10 13.51
N SER A 883 -1.91 12.45 13.70
CA SER A 883 -2.86 11.58 14.40
C SER A 883 -3.29 10.34 13.61
N SER A 884 -2.79 10.18 12.39
CA SER A 884 -2.98 8.95 11.60
C SER A 884 -2.18 7.77 12.12
N CYS A 885 -1.03 8.03 12.77
CA CYS A 885 -0.18 7.02 13.43
C CYS A 885 0.05 7.31 14.92
N HIS A 886 -0.13 8.56 15.37
CA HIS A 886 -0.04 8.95 16.78
C HIS A 886 -1.45 9.06 17.39
N ASP A 887 -2.23 7.98 17.29
CA ASP A 887 -3.66 7.97 17.63
C ASP A 887 -3.97 7.54 19.08
N SER A 888 -2.95 7.20 19.88
CA SER A 888 -3.14 6.85 21.29
C SER A 888 -3.73 8.03 22.10
N ALA A 889 -4.51 7.73 23.14
CA ALA A 889 -5.15 8.75 23.97
C ALA A 889 -4.17 9.77 24.56
N VAL A 890 -2.94 9.36 24.89
CA VAL A 890 -1.89 10.25 25.43
C VAL A 890 -1.34 11.15 24.33
N ASN A 891 -1.12 10.62 23.12
CA ASN A 891 -0.63 11.40 21.99
C ASN A 891 -1.68 12.42 21.53
N LEU A 892 -2.94 12.03 21.45
CA LEU A 892 -4.04 12.95 21.14
C LEU A 892 -4.16 14.05 22.19
N ALA A 893 -4.05 13.72 23.49
CA ALA A 893 -4.03 14.73 24.55
C ALA A 893 -2.82 15.69 24.44
N HIS A 894 -1.65 15.19 24.04
CA HIS A 894 -0.48 16.02 23.76
C HIS A 894 -0.72 16.97 22.58
N ILE A 895 -1.27 16.48 21.46
CA ILE A 895 -1.62 17.29 20.29
C ILE A 895 -2.63 18.38 20.69
N ASP A 896 -3.67 18.00 21.43
CA ASP A 896 -4.70 18.94 21.89
C ASP A 896 -4.14 19.99 22.85
N ALA A 897 -3.21 19.62 23.75
CA ALA A 897 -2.54 20.57 24.64
C ALA A 897 -1.63 21.58 23.89
N ASN A 898 -1.14 21.20 22.70
CA ASN A 898 -0.34 22.05 21.81
C ASN A 898 -1.18 22.75 20.74
N THR A 899 -2.51 22.72 20.88
CA THR A 899 -3.43 23.44 20.02
C THR A 899 -4.09 24.54 20.83
N SER A 900 -3.89 25.80 20.43
CA SER A 900 -4.52 26.94 21.08
C SER A 900 -6.05 26.88 20.96
N ALA A 901 -6.75 27.60 21.84
CA ALA A 901 -8.21 27.71 21.75
C ALA A 901 -8.70 28.31 20.42
N SER A 902 -7.85 29.11 19.74
CA SER A 902 -8.11 29.64 18.41
C SER A 902 -7.82 28.65 17.28
N GLY A 903 -7.31 27.44 17.57
CA GLY A 903 -7.02 26.39 16.58
C GLY A 903 -5.59 26.39 16.04
N ALA A 904 -4.76 27.39 16.36
CA ALA A 904 -3.36 27.41 15.95
C ALA A 904 -2.52 26.39 16.72
N GLU A 905 -1.67 25.65 15.99
CA GLU A 905 -0.82 24.58 16.52
C GLU A 905 0.60 25.08 16.82
N SER A 906 1.19 24.63 17.93
CA SER A 906 2.58 24.91 18.31
C SER A 906 3.56 23.78 17.98
N CYS A 907 3.13 22.76 17.24
CA CYS A 907 3.90 21.54 16.95
C CYS A 907 5.28 21.84 16.33
N ALA A 908 5.34 22.81 15.40
CA ALA A 908 6.57 23.18 14.70
C ALA A 908 7.67 23.78 15.61
N ILE A 909 7.34 24.19 16.85
CA ILE A 909 8.33 24.67 17.82
C ILE A 909 9.28 23.54 18.22
N CYS A 910 8.75 22.32 18.36
CA CYS A 910 9.52 21.14 18.78
C CYS A 910 9.82 20.19 17.62
N HIS A 911 8.89 20.03 16.67
CA HIS A 911 8.95 19.05 15.58
C HIS A 911 9.29 19.63 14.20
N GLY A 912 9.42 20.97 14.09
CA GLY A 912 9.81 21.61 12.84
C GLY A 912 11.28 21.35 12.48
N ALA A 913 11.65 21.64 11.24
CA ALA A 913 13.03 21.47 10.75
C ALA A 913 14.05 22.25 11.61
N GLY A 914 15.18 21.62 11.91
CA GLY A 914 16.28 22.17 12.73
C GLY A 914 15.99 22.18 14.23
N ARG A 915 15.00 21.43 14.71
CA ARG A 915 14.66 21.27 16.13
C ARG A 915 15.18 19.94 16.67
N GLU A 916 15.34 19.85 18.00
CA GLU A 916 15.84 18.64 18.68
C GLU A 916 14.96 17.41 18.47
N LEU A 917 13.67 17.60 18.17
CA LEU A 917 12.70 16.52 17.91
C LEU A 917 12.10 16.63 16.50
N GLU A 918 12.87 17.13 15.53
CA GLU A 918 12.39 17.28 14.16
C GLU A 918 11.94 15.94 13.56
N VAL A 919 10.89 15.97 12.73
CA VAL A 919 10.24 14.76 12.18
C VAL A 919 11.24 13.77 11.55
N PRO A 920 12.21 14.19 10.71
CA PRO A 920 13.21 13.26 10.17
C PRO A 920 13.98 12.53 11.26
N LEU A 921 14.45 13.24 12.28
CA LEU A 921 15.34 12.74 13.31
C LEU A 921 14.70 11.63 14.15
N VAL A 922 13.44 11.80 14.51
CA VAL A 922 12.69 10.88 15.38
C VAL A 922 12.10 9.68 14.64
N HIS A 923 12.06 9.72 13.30
CA HIS A 923 11.63 8.60 12.45
C HIS A 923 12.80 7.91 11.71
N LEU A 924 14.05 8.22 12.04
CA LEU A 924 15.20 7.53 11.47
C LEU A 924 15.24 6.05 11.88
N ILE A 925 15.18 5.15 10.89
CA ILE A 925 15.39 3.71 11.06
C ILE A 925 16.87 3.45 11.36
N ARG A 926 17.18 2.67 12.41
CA ARG A 926 18.56 2.36 12.86
C ARG A 926 18.89 0.87 12.82
#